data_AF-A0A852ZMS7-F1
#
_entry.id   AF-A0A852ZMS7-F1
#
_cell.length_a   1.000
_cell.length_b   1.000
_cell.length_c   1.000
_cell.angle_alpha   90.00
_cell.angle_beta   90.00
_cell.angle_gamma   90.00
#
_symmetry.space_group_name_H-M   'P 1'
#
loop_
_entity.id
_entity.type
_entity.pdbx_description
1 polymer ?
#
loop_
_entity_poly.entity_id
_entity_poly.type
_entity_poly.pdbx_seq_one_letter_code
_entity_poly.pdbx_strand_id
1 'polypeptide(L)'
;MRRILALAASPRGTTAPRGAAAIAAGLILVLAAVLVPASVATAAGENGRGRVPAHANAAATTRTAAAATTADTSQLQTWWHDNYEFNTTSPTQNNQVRRSSFYDVRVATAAAPNTRYDSFAYMSIPRSGKGKPGYTKEDGAEFASSANLTMSWSSFLYSTDVWVDVSLRTGQTISSADQVTIRPSSYDFEKQLVNNTTVRIKVPYAASGYRFSVEFAPQLYTAYNDMSGASGVLTTQASGNRAVHTEPRNSMMIFAEPILTGAEQERLVPTAEDGSIHYPQPGQVTNLNTITEEIVYFRPGTYYMGSRYHAVLPANVKWVYLAPGAYVKGAFRFFHDTQGLYKVTGYGVLSGEQYVYEADTNNNYDHLSGASNCHASCVKMLQFASSNAEQYLDLQGVTINEPPYHSFVVYGNEQTFHMRVNNYKQVGSWYWQTDGIELYRGSTMRDTFFNANDDVLKMYHSDVTIDNTVVWKNENGPVIQWGWTPRNIDNVTVTNTHVIHNRMYWKDVKYNTCILNSSSHWENMGSTTTANPSTWVRNMRFENITVEGMTNCAIRVYALSSTENIHIKNLSIGAWNGLDPASQVSHLKRYSNTANQKVTLGNETSQSRGIKLENYTVGGVAIEKSGTNWGADQLGRLGFDAENWDNWNAWSSSGGGNPGGPGGGTGAFTGQIVNNATGKCVDRAGGGTANGTAVQQWTCANVPAMTWTIDGQAVTSGGKCLDTVSGGTANGTRVHLWDCGGWDSQQWVRQSDGTLKNVKSGRCLDVYQGSTADGARLHLWDCGGWASQRWTLRA
;
A
#
# COMPACT_ATOMS: atom_id res chain seq x y z
N MET A 1 6.79 -23.42 -25.26
CA MET A 1 6.94 -24.90 -25.23
C MET A 1 8.33 -25.26 -24.72
N ARG A 2 8.45 -25.82 -23.50
CA ARG A 2 9.41 -26.87 -23.10
C ARG A 2 9.23 -27.17 -21.60
N ARG A 3 8.90 -28.43 -21.31
CA ARG A 3 8.99 -29.13 -20.01
C ARG A 3 10.45 -29.55 -19.75
N ILE A 4 10.79 -29.85 -18.49
CA ILE A 4 11.67 -30.93 -17.93
C ILE A 4 11.72 -30.66 -16.40
N LEU A 5 11.03 -31.38 -15.49
CA LEU A 5 11.23 -32.73 -14.93
C LEU A 5 12.64 -33.01 -14.37
N ALA A 6 12.78 -33.09 -13.04
CA ALA A 6 13.89 -33.77 -12.37
C ALA A 6 13.36 -34.59 -11.19
N LEU A 7 13.46 -35.91 -11.35
CA LEU A 7 13.20 -36.96 -10.36
C LEU A 7 14.48 -37.28 -9.58
N ALA A 8 14.28 -37.79 -8.38
CA ALA A 8 15.26 -38.25 -7.41
C ALA A 8 16.14 -39.42 -7.90
N ALA A 9 17.35 -39.52 -7.35
CA ALA A 9 18.15 -40.75 -7.33
C ALA A 9 18.95 -40.88 -6.02
N SER A 10 18.76 -42.02 -5.35
CA SER A 10 19.62 -42.60 -4.31
C SER A 10 20.60 -43.59 -4.96
N PRO A 11 21.71 -43.95 -4.30
CA PRO A 11 22.25 -45.29 -4.45
C PRO A 11 22.33 -46.04 -3.10
N ARG A 12 21.89 -47.31 -3.12
CA ARG A 12 22.24 -48.35 -2.14
C ARG A 12 23.52 -49.05 -2.58
N GLY A 13 24.34 -49.44 -1.61
CA GLY A 13 25.37 -50.48 -1.72
C GLY A 13 25.53 -51.18 -0.37
N THR A 14 25.33 -52.50 -0.36
CA THR A 14 25.21 -53.40 0.81
C THR A 14 26.44 -54.30 0.97
N THR A 15 26.89 -54.59 2.20
CA THR A 15 27.39 -55.92 2.66
C THR A 15 27.42 -55.98 4.21
N ALA A 16 27.02 -57.12 4.78
CA ALA A 16 26.79 -57.43 6.22
C ALA A 16 27.85 -58.45 6.76
N PRO A 17 27.62 -59.24 7.86
CA PRO A 17 27.49 -58.94 9.30
C PRO A 17 28.42 -59.80 10.22
N ARG A 18 28.42 -59.57 11.56
CA ARG A 18 28.30 -60.58 12.67
C ARG A 18 28.76 -60.04 14.05
N GLY A 19 28.02 -60.42 15.11
CA GLY A 19 28.48 -60.40 16.50
C GLY A 19 27.40 -60.03 17.53
N ALA A 20 26.80 -61.03 18.18
CA ALA A 20 25.70 -60.92 19.15
C ALA A 20 26.19 -61.02 20.61
N ALA A 21 25.45 -60.42 21.56
CA ALA A 21 25.13 -61.00 22.88
C ALA A 21 24.02 -60.21 23.61
N ALA A 22 23.02 -60.94 24.12
CA ALA A 22 21.90 -60.51 24.96
C ALA A 22 22.32 -60.38 26.44
N ILE A 23 21.53 -59.78 27.36
CA ILE A 23 20.51 -60.40 28.25
C ILE A 23 19.86 -59.23 29.07
N ALA A 24 18.55 -58.93 28.96
CA ALA A 24 17.42 -59.22 29.89
C ALA A 24 17.66 -58.91 31.40
N ALA A 25 16.75 -58.47 32.27
CA ALA A 25 15.36 -57.98 32.30
C ALA A 25 15.08 -57.54 33.76
N GLY A 26 13.94 -56.90 34.05
CA GLY A 26 13.28 -57.04 35.37
C GLY A 26 12.97 -55.76 36.17
N LEU A 27 11.67 -55.52 36.36
CA LEU A 27 10.99 -54.41 37.05
C LEU A 27 10.68 -54.79 38.52
N ILE A 28 10.51 -53.81 39.44
CA ILE A 28 9.36 -53.58 40.37
C ILE A 28 9.71 -52.72 41.61
N LEU A 29 8.73 -51.86 41.97
CA LEU A 29 8.51 -50.87 43.05
C LEU A 29 8.91 -51.24 44.51
N VAL A 30 9.09 -50.22 45.38
CA VAL A 30 8.13 -49.71 46.42
C VAL A 30 8.70 -48.53 47.26
N LEU A 31 7.78 -47.66 47.71
CA LEU A 31 7.85 -46.42 48.52
C LEU A 31 8.77 -46.37 49.76
N ALA A 32 9.22 -45.15 50.12
CA ALA A 32 9.01 -44.54 51.45
C ALA A 32 9.38 -43.03 51.48
N ALA A 33 8.57 -42.22 52.17
CA ALA A 33 8.82 -40.82 52.52
C ALA A 33 9.73 -40.70 53.78
N VAL A 34 10.35 -39.54 54.01
CA VAL A 34 10.42 -38.81 55.32
C VAL A 34 11.40 -37.61 55.27
N LEU A 35 10.90 -36.52 55.86
CA LEU A 35 11.47 -35.25 56.36
C LEU A 35 12.98 -34.92 56.28
N VAL A 36 13.24 -33.64 55.97
CA VAL A 36 14.50 -32.91 56.25
C VAL A 36 14.29 -31.95 57.43
N PRO A 37 15.19 -31.89 58.43
CA PRO A 37 15.09 -30.93 59.54
C PRO A 37 15.80 -29.60 59.23
N ALA A 38 15.29 -28.54 59.85
CA ALA A 38 15.89 -27.21 59.90
C ALA A 38 16.85 -27.06 61.10
N SER A 39 17.90 -26.25 60.95
CA SER A 39 18.67 -25.73 62.09
C SER A 39 19.15 -24.29 61.85
N VAL A 40 18.40 -23.39 62.48
CA VAL A 40 18.72 -22.14 63.20
C VAL A 40 20.16 -21.59 63.14
N ALA A 41 20.26 -20.28 62.83
CA ALA A 41 21.35 -19.41 63.24
C ALA A 41 20.79 -18.21 64.04
N THR A 42 21.44 -17.87 65.16
CA THR A 42 21.09 -16.78 66.09
C THR A 42 22.16 -15.67 66.11
N ALA A 43 21.67 -14.41 66.00
CA ALA A 43 22.05 -13.10 66.62
C ALA A 43 23.54 -12.76 66.91
N ALA A 44 24.07 -11.53 66.82
CA ALA A 44 23.58 -10.13 66.95
C ALA A 44 24.64 -9.18 66.30
N GLY A 45 24.47 -7.88 66.05
CA GLY A 45 23.46 -6.91 66.52
C GLY A 45 23.48 -5.55 65.76
N GLU A 46 22.39 -4.82 66.04
CA GLU A 46 21.94 -3.41 65.93
C GLU A 46 22.87 -2.32 65.30
N ASN A 47 22.39 -1.40 64.46
CA ASN A 47 21.44 -0.31 64.78
C ASN A 47 20.86 0.42 63.53
N GLY A 48 19.60 0.90 63.63
CA GLY A 48 19.07 2.03 62.83
C GLY A 48 17.77 1.77 62.03
N ARG A 49 16.62 2.22 62.55
CA ARG A 49 15.25 1.93 62.06
C ARG A 49 14.73 2.93 61.00
N GLY A 50 13.97 2.40 60.03
CA GLY A 50 12.98 3.12 59.20
C GLY A 50 12.03 2.12 58.53
N ARG A 51 10.82 1.97 59.09
CA ARG A 51 9.86 0.87 58.85
C ARG A 51 9.13 1.02 57.49
N VAL A 52 9.29 0.03 56.61
CA VAL A 52 8.37 -0.22 55.48
C VAL A 52 7.21 -1.07 56.02
N PRO A 53 5.93 -0.68 55.84
CA PRO A 53 4.82 -1.54 56.26
C PRO A 53 4.62 -2.68 55.26
N ALA A 54 4.45 -3.87 55.85
CA ALA A 54 4.19 -5.13 55.21
C ALA A 54 2.97 -5.09 54.29
N HIS A 55 3.06 -5.81 53.17
CA HIS A 55 1.92 -6.15 52.32
C HIS A 55 0.86 -6.86 53.16
N ALA A 56 -0.22 -6.15 53.46
CA ALA A 56 -1.45 -6.74 53.94
C ALA A 56 -2.00 -7.64 52.84
N ASN A 57 -2.19 -8.92 53.16
CA ASN A 57 -3.10 -9.80 52.44
C ASN A 57 -4.51 -9.20 52.50
N ALA A 58 -4.83 -8.34 51.54
CA ALA A 58 -6.20 -8.02 51.23
C ALA A 58 -6.75 -9.18 50.40
N ALA A 59 -7.69 -9.92 50.97
CA ALA A 59 -8.50 -10.89 50.27
C ALA A 59 -8.92 -10.32 48.92
N ALA A 60 -8.65 -11.08 47.85
CA ALA A 60 -9.12 -10.80 46.51
C ALA A 60 -10.66 -10.75 46.56
N THR A 61 -11.19 -9.55 46.74
CA THR A 61 -12.56 -9.25 46.36
C THR A 61 -12.57 -9.36 44.85
N THR A 62 -13.05 -10.48 44.34
CA THR A 62 -13.50 -10.66 42.96
C THR A 62 -14.59 -9.61 42.70
N ARG A 63 -14.17 -8.38 42.42
CA ARG A 63 -14.96 -7.47 41.59
C ARG A 63 -15.00 -8.16 40.23
N THR A 64 -16.11 -8.83 39.95
CA THR A 64 -16.52 -9.14 38.58
C THR A 64 -16.42 -7.84 37.81
N ALA A 65 -15.45 -7.73 36.91
CA ALA A 65 -15.41 -6.62 35.96
C ALA A 65 -16.78 -6.62 35.27
N ALA A 66 -17.44 -5.46 35.21
CA ALA A 66 -18.68 -5.34 34.46
C ALA A 66 -18.44 -5.83 33.02
N ALA A 67 -19.34 -6.66 32.50
CA ALA A 67 -19.24 -7.17 31.15
C ALA A 67 -19.16 -6.00 30.15
N ALA A 68 -18.33 -6.15 29.11
CA ALA A 68 -18.22 -5.15 28.05
C ALA A 68 -19.59 -4.93 27.40
N THR A 69 -19.93 -3.67 27.11
CA THR A 69 -21.20 -3.33 26.47
C THR A 69 -20.93 -2.99 25.01
N THR A 70 -21.27 -3.88 24.08
CA THR A 70 -21.02 -3.70 22.63
C THR A 70 -22.28 -3.25 21.88
N ALA A 71 -22.08 -2.67 20.69
CA ALA A 71 -23.16 -2.31 19.78
C ALA A 71 -23.38 -3.42 18.74
N ASP A 72 -24.64 -3.74 18.45
CA ASP A 72 -25.03 -4.56 17.29
C ASP A 72 -26.33 -3.99 16.72
N THR A 73 -26.19 -2.90 15.98
CA THR A 73 -27.29 -2.15 15.38
C THR A 73 -27.03 -1.92 13.89
N SER A 74 -28.03 -1.47 13.15
CA SER A 74 -27.86 -1.10 11.74
C SER A 74 -26.91 0.10 11.52
N GLN A 75 -26.59 0.86 12.57
CA GLN A 75 -25.79 2.08 12.50
C GLN A 75 -24.35 1.91 13.02
N LEU A 76 -24.17 0.99 13.97
CA LEU A 76 -22.91 0.77 14.66
C LEU A 76 -22.83 -0.68 15.12
N GLN A 77 -21.71 -1.33 14.81
CA GLN A 77 -21.36 -2.66 15.31
C GLN A 77 -19.96 -2.61 15.93
N THR A 78 -19.87 -2.99 17.21
CA THR A 78 -18.61 -3.22 17.93
C THR A 78 -18.61 -4.62 18.50
N TRP A 79 -17.44 -5.14 18.88
CA TRP A 79 -17.34 -6.49 19.43
C TRP A 79 -16.29 -6.59 20.54
N TRP A 80 -16.31 -7.71 21.23
CA TRP A 80 -15.44 -8.02 22.37
C TRP A 80 -14.95 -9.47 22.32
N HIS A 81 -13.85 -9.74 23.04
CA HIS A 81 -13.30 -11.08 23.25
C HIS A 81 -13.16 -11.30 24.75
N ASP A 82 -13.93 -12.19 25.37
CA ASP A 82 -13.87 -12.44 26.82
C ASP A 82 -12.59 -13.19 27.25
N ASN A 83 -12.01 -13.94 26.33
CA ASN A 83 -10.76 -14.69 26.47
C ASN A 83 -9.51 -13.83 26.23
N TYR A 84 -9.56 -12.53 26.55
CA TYR A 84 -8.43 -11.65 26.35
C TYR A 84 -7.34 -11.83 27.41
N GLU A 85 -6.11 -11.45 27.07
CA GLU A 85 -4.99 -11.36 28.01
C GLU A 85 -4.27 -10.00 27.82
N PHE A 86 -3.91 -9.35 28.92
CA PHE A 86 -2.92 -8.28 28.90
C PHE A 86 -1.53 -8.89 28.99
N ASN A 87 -0.78 -8.82 27.90
CA ASN A 87 0.56 -9.40 27.84
C ASN A 87 1.42 -8.58 26.89
N THR A 88 2.60 -8.16 27.35
CA THR A 88 3.55 -7.33 26.57
C THR A 88 4.91 -8.00 26.37
N THR A 89 5.09 -9.24 26.82
CA THR A 89 6.43 -9.85 26.92
C THR A 89 6.52 -11.26 26.36
N SER A 90 5.41 -12.00 26.29
CA SER A 90 5.40 -13.40 25.88
C SER A 90 4.25 -13.73 24.94
N PRO A 91 4.27 -14.90 24.28
CA PRO A 91 3.14 -15.38 23.50
C PRO A 91 1.89 -15.55 24.37
N THR A 92 0.72 -15.25 23.81
CA THR A 92 -0.55 -15.56 24.45
C THR A 92 -0.85 -17.05 24.38
N GLN A 93 -1.74 -17.54 25.25
CA GLN A 93 -2.25 -18.90 25.11
C GLN A 93 -3.00 -19.06 23.77
N ASN A 94 -3.07 -20.29 23.26
CA ASN A 94 -3.70 -20.60 21.98
C ASN A 94 -5.12 -20.04 21.85
N ASN A 95 -5.91 -20.19 22.91
CA ASN A 95 -7.29 -19.75 23.01
C ASN A 95 -7.43 -18.33 23.58
N GLN A 96 -6.39 -17.50 23.60
CA GLN A 96 -6.46 -16.13 24.12
C GLN A 96 -6.13 -15.09 23.05
N VAL A 97 -6.68 -13.88 23.20
CA VAL A 97 -6.42 -12.73 22.31
C VAL A 97 -5.69 -11.64 23.07
N ARG A 98 -4.59 -11.12 22.51
CA ARG A 98 -3.82 -10.05 23.16
C ARG A 98 -4.62 -8.74 23.11
N ARG A 99 -5.00 -8.22 24.28
CA ARG A 99 -5.62 -6.90 24.42
C ARG A 99 -4.54 -5.84 24.64
N SER A 100 -4.77 -4.65 24.11
CA SER A 100 -3.91 -3.49 24.33
C SER A 100 -3.76 -3.18 25.82
N SER A 101 -2.52 -3.19 26.30
CA SER A 101 -2.19 -2.72 27.65
C SER A 101 -2.23 -1.19 27.77
N PHE A 102 -2.31 -0.48 26.64
CA PHE A 102 -2.07 0.96 26.57
C PHE A 102 -3.33 1.78 26.27
N TYR A 103 -4.34 1.18 25.64
CA TYR A 103 -5.52 1.92 25.18
C TYR A 103 -6.82 1.18 25.47
N ASP A 104 -7.87 1.94 25.82
CA ASP A 104 -9.27 1.51 25.69
C ASP A 104 -9.96 2.34 24.60
N VAL A 105 -10.90 1.72 23.89
CA VAL A 105 -11.69 2.39 22.85
C VAL A 105 -13.17 2.22 23.12
N ARG A 106 -13.92 3.31 23.01
CA ARG A 106 -15.38 3.30 22.98
C ARG A 106 -15.92 4.08 21.82
N VAL A 107 -17.06 3.66 21.29
CA VAL A 107 -17.70 4.28 20.12
C VAL A 107 -19.17 4.59 20.45
N ALA A 108 -19.63 5.76 20.04
CA ALA A 108 -21.03 6.16 20.11
C ALA A 108 -21.44 6.76 18.75
N THR A 109 -22.69 6.61 18.35
CA THR A 109 -23.20 7.37 17.20
C THR A 109 -23.20 8.86 17.54
N ALA A 110 -22.95 9.72 16.55
CA ALA A 110 -22.93 11.17 16.76
C ALA A 110 -24.28 11.73 17.25
N ALA A 111 -25.38 11.05 16.91
CA ALA A 111 -26.73 11.38 17.38
C ALA A 111 -26.96 11.04 18.86
N ALA A 112 -26.19 10.11 19.43
CA ALA A 112 -26.31 9.67 20.82
C ALA A 112 -24.94 9.60 21.53
N PRO A 113 -24.20 10.72 21.67
CA PRO A 113 -22.79 10.75 22.09
C PRO A 113 -22.53 10.28 23.55
N ASN A 114 -23.59 10.08 24.33
CA ASN A 114 -23.54 9.57 25.69
C ASN A 114 -23.74 8.05 25.78
N THR A 115 -24.24 7.41 24.71
CA THR A 115 -24.42 5.96 24.63
C THR A 115 -23.18 5.34 24.01
N ARG A 116 -22.18 5.05 24.86
CA ARG A 116 -20.86 4.59 24.43
C ARG A 116 -20.75 3.08 24.58
N TYR A 117 -20.30 2.43 23.51
CA TYR A 117 -20.10 1.00 23.45
C TYR A 117 -18.62 0.68 23.42
N ASP A 118 -18.20 -0.34 24.16
CA ASP A 118 -16.83 -0.84 24.14
C ASP A 118 -16.50 -1.43 22.76
N SER A 119 -15.29 -1.15 22.27
CA SER A 119 -14.73 -1.71 21.05
C SER A 119 -13.38 -2.35 21.38
N PHE A 120 -13.20 -3.62 21.05
CA PHE A 120 -11.99 -4.34 21.42
C PHE A 120 -10.73 -3.68 20.82
N ALA A 121 -9.74 -3.40 21.67
CA ALA A 121 -8.43 -2.93 21.25
C ALA A 121 -7.44 -4.10 21.27
N TYR A 122 -7.17 -4.66 20.10
CA TYR A 122 -6.14 -5.67 19.89
C TYR A 122 -4.74 -5.09 20.08
N MET A 123 -3.74 -5.94 20.25
CA MET A 123 -2.34 -5.53 20.29
C MET A 123 -1.42 -6.58 19.71
N SER A 124 -0.43 -6.12 18.94
CA SER A 124 0.69 -6.88 18.42
C SER A 124 1.99 -6.39 19.06
N ILE A 125 2.92 -7.31 19.28
CA ILE A 125 4.27 -7.02 19.79
C ILE A 125 5.31 -7.73 18.93
N PRO A 126 6.54 -7.20 18.82
CA PRO A 126 7.64 -7.83 18.08
C PRO A 126 7.82 -9.31 18.46
N ARG A 127 7.81 -10.17 17.42
CA ARG A 127 7.94 -11.63 17.55
C ARG A 127 6.85 -12.30 18.39
N SER A 128 5.75 -11.61 18.69
CA SER A 128 4.77 -12.02 19.71
C SER A 128 5.40 -12.29 21.09
N GLY A 129 6.60 -11.77 21.38
CA GLY A 129 7.37 -12.09 22.58
C GLY A 129 8.10 -13.44 22.57
N LYS A 130 8.15 -14.15 21.43
CA LYS A 130 8.77 -15.49 21.31
C LYS A 130 10.30 -15.51 21.39
N GLY A 131 10.95 -14.37 21.11
CA GLY A 131 12.38 -14.36 20.79
C GLY A 131 12.66 -15.02 19.43
N LYS A 132 13.80 -15.71 19.31
CA LYS A 132 14.29 -16.31 18.04
C LYS A 132 14.41 -17.84 18.14
N PRO A 133 13.30 -18.60 18.08
CA PRO A 133 13.38 -20.06 18.18
C PRO A 133 14.00 -20.65 16.91
N GLY A 134 15.14 -21.33 17.06
CA GLY A 134 15.81 -22.05 15.95
C GLY A 134 16.76 -21.22 15.09
N TYR A 135 17.06 -19.97 15.46
CA TYR A 135 18.01 -19.12 14.74
C TYR A 135 18.62 -18.01 15.62
N THR A 136 19.75 -17.44 15.19
CA THR A 136 20.41 -16.30 15.86
C THR A 136 20.57 -15.08 14.96
N LYS A 137 20.42 -15.25 13.64
CA LYS A 137 20.52 -14.18 12.63
C LYS A 137 19.52 -13.06 12.89
N GLU A 138 19.78 -11.87 12.36
CA GLU A 138 18.82 -10.77 12.37
C GLU A 138 17.55 -11.16 11.61
N ASP A 139 16.41 -10.71 12.13
CA ASP A 139 15.09 -10.94 11.54
C ASP A 139 14.32 -9.64 11.31
N GLY A 140 14.95 -8.48 11.53
CA GLY A 140 14.37 -7.15 11.34
C GLY A 140 13.59 -6.61 12.54
N ALA A 141 13.25 -7.46 13.51
CA ALA A 141 12.49 -7.05 14.69
C ALA A 141 13.39 -6.65 15.88
N GLU A 142 14.71 -6.56 15.70
CA GLU A 142 15.70 -6.23 16.76
C GLU A 142 15.38 -4.90 17.44
N PHE A 143 15.26 -3.84 16.65
CA PHE A 143 15.01 -2.50 17.19
C PHE A 143 13.63 -2.44 17.82
N ALA A 144 12.59 -2.88 17.11
CA ALA A 144 11.23 -2.85 17.62
C ALA A 144 11.11 -3.60 18.96
N SER A 145 11.74 -4.78 19.07
CA SER A 145 11.73 -5.57 20.30
C SER A 145 12.51 -4.90 21.43
N SER A 146 13.72 -4.41 21.19
CA SER A 146 14.56 -3.80 22.24
C SER A 146 14.03 -2.43 22.70
N ALA A 147 13.35 -1.71 21.82
CA ALA A 147 12.64 -0.48 22.12
C ALA A 147 11.23 -0.71 22.70
N ASN A 148 10.80 -1.96 22.92
CA ASN A 148 9.46 -2.28 23.42
C ASN A 148 8.35 -1.59 22.62
N LEU A 149 8.46 -1.59 21.28
CA LEU A 149 7.43 -1.03 20.41
C LEU A 149 6.22 -1.97 20.40
N THR A 150 5.02 -1.41 20.31
CA THR A 150 3.79 -2.18 20.14
C THR A 150 2.86 -1.53 19.13
N MET A 151 1.95 -2.32 18.56
CA MET A 151 0.90 -1.84 17.66
C MET A 151 -0.46 -2.30 18.13
N SER A 152 -1.23 -1.38 18.69
CA SER A 152 -2.63 -1.60 19.05
C SER A 152 -3.55 -1.15 17.93
N TRP A 153 -4.69 -1.80 17.78
CA TRP A 153 -5.73 -1.36 16.86
C TRP A 153 -7.13 -1.72 17.36
N SER A 154 -8.12 -0.95 16.96
CA SER A 154 -9.53 -1.30 17.14
C SER A 154 -10.29 -1.13 15.84
N SER A 155 -11.12 -2.11 15.50
CA SER A 155 -12.03 -2.06 14.36
C SER A 155 -13.47 -2.01 14.85
N PHE A 156 -14.31 -1.27 14.15
CA PHE A 156 -15.77 -1.28 14.33
C PHE A 156 -16.45 -0.98 12.99
N LEU A 157 -17.72 -1.34 12.86
CA LEU A 157 -18.51 -1.02 11.67
C LEU A 157 -19.46 0.12 11.94
N TYR A 158 -19.62 1.04 10.98
CA TYR A 158 -20.52 2.19 11.09
C TYR A 158 -21.22 2.54 9.78
N SER A 159 -22.37 3.20 9.88
CA SER A 159 -23.13 3.72 8.73
C SER A 159 -23.58 5.18 8.92
N THR A 160 -23.09 5.85 9.95
CA THR A 160 -23.40 7.23 10.34
C THR A 160 -22.21 7.81 11.08
N ASP A 161 -22.09 9.13 11.17
CA ASP A 161 -21.04 9.78 11.97
C ASP A 161 -21.00 9.21 13.40
N VAL A 162 -19.79 9.06 13.94
CA VAL A 162 -19.55 8.53 15.29
C VAL A 162 -18.59 9.41 16.08
N TRP A 163 -18.69 9.31 17.40
CA TRP A 163 -17.65 9.74 18.33
C TRP A 163 -16.86 8.52 18.80
N VAL A 164 -15.53 8.60 18.66
CA VAL A 164 -14.59 7.58 19.15
C VAL A 164 -13.83 8.15 20.34
N ASP A 165 -14.07 7.59 21.51
CA ASP A 165 -13.31 7.89 22.72
C ASP A 165 -12.10 6.94 22.80
N VAL A 166 -10.89 7.51 22.86
CA VAL A 166 -9.64 6.76 23.05
C VAL A 166 -9.03 7.19 24.37
N SER A 167 -8.89 6.24 25.30
CA SER A 167 -8.36 6.48 26.65
C SER A 167 -6.99 5.84 26.80
N LEU A 168 -6.01 6.63 27.26
CA LEU A 168 -4.67 6.15 27.59
C LEU A 168 -4.66 5.45 28.96
N ARG A 169 -4.13 4.23 29.02
CA ARG A 169 -4.11 3.36 30.21
C ARG A 169 -2.81 3.43 31.03
N THR A 170 -1.80 4.15 30.54
CA THR A 170 -0.44 4.16 31.13
C THR A 170 -0.33 4.98 32.41
N GLY A 171 -1.35 5.76 32.75
CA GLY A 171 -1.31 6.74 33.83
C GLY A 171 -0.67 8.08 33.44
N GLN A 172 -0.10 8.19 32.23
CA GLN A 172 0.30 9.49 31.67
C GLN A 172 -0.93 10.31 31.29
N THR A 173 -0.77 11.63 31.29
CA THR A 173 -1.86 12.57 31.05
C THR A 173 -1.57 13.53 29.91
N ILE A 174 -2.64 14.10 29.36
CA ILE A 174 -2.67 15.20 28.40
C ILE A 174 -3.50 16.35 28.97
N SER A 175 -3.17 17.58 28.61
CA SER A 175 -3.86 18.81 29.02
C SER A 175 -4.72 19.43 27.92
N SER A 176 -4.55 19.01 26.66
CA SER A 176 -5.34 19.46 25.50
C SER A 176 -5.50 18.32 24.49
N ALA A 177 -6.59 18.36 23.71
CA ALA A 177 -6.79 17.47 22.56
C ALA A 177 -5.74 17.69 21.45
N ASP A 178 -5.06 18.85 21.44
CA ASP A 178 -3.95 19.14 20.51
C ASP A 178 -2.71 18.28 20.78
N GLN A 179 -2.59 17.75 22.00
CA GLN A 179 -1.55 16.77 22.34
C GLN A 179 -1.86 15.38 21.80
N VAL A 180 -2.97 15.20 21.07
CA VAL A 180 -3.24 13.99 20.30
C VAL A 180 -3.25 14.31 18.82
N THR A 181 -2.28 13.78 18.08
CA THR A 181 -2.22 13.93 16.62
C THR A 181 -2.99 12.79 15.96
N ILE A 182 -3.70 13.10 14.87
CA ILE A 182 -4.31 12.09 14.00
C ILE A 182 -3.50 12.01 12.71
N ARG A 183 -3.17 10.79 12.27
CA ARG A 183 -2.55 10.56 10.97
C ARG A 183 -3.36 9.57 10.13
N PRO A 184 -3.64 9.79 8.84
CA PRO A 184 -3.21 10.93 8.02
C PRO A 184 -3.69 12.28 8.54
N SER A 185 -2.79 13.27 8.60
CA SER A 185 -3.10 14.62 9.11
C SER A 185 -4.11 15.37 8.24
N SER A 186 -4.30 14.92 7.00
CA SER A 186 -5.33 15.41 6.07
C SER A 186 -6.78 15.13 6.52
N TYR A 187 -7.01 14.24 7.48
CA TYR A 187 -8.36 13.89 7.92
C TYR A 187 -9.01 14.95 8.82
N ASP A 188 -8.23 15.91 9.35
CA ASP A 188 -8.67 17.09 10.13
C ASP A 188 -9.92 16.86 11.00
N PHE A 189 -9.95 15.74 11.71
CA PHE A 189 -11.11 15.37 12.52
C PHE A 189 -11.27 16.30 13.71
N GLU A 190 -12.52 16.61 14.04
CA GLU A 190 -12.84 17.32 15.28
C GLU A 190 -12.39 16.45 16.48
N LYS A 191 -11.64 17.07 17.40
CA LYS A 191 -11.17 16.44 18.63
C LYS A 191 -11.63 17.21 19.85
N GLN A 192 -12.01 16.50 20.89
CA GLN A 192 -12.41 17.05 22.18
C GLN A 192 -11.67 16.35 23.30
N LEU A 193 -11.20 17.09 24.29
CA LEU A 193 -10.64 16.52 25.51
C LEU A 193 -11.79 16.16 26.45
N VAL A 194 -11.98 14.87 26.74
CA VAL A 194 -13.03 14.41 27.68
C VAL A 194 -12.53 14.52 29.12
N ASN A 195 -11.29 14.11 29.33
CA ASN A 195 -10.55 14.23 30.59
C ASN A 195 -9.05 14.13 30.29
N ASN A 196 -8.21 14.17 31.32
CA ASN A 196 -6.75 14.21 31.16
C ASN A 196 -6.11 12.92 30.61
N THR A 197 -6.86 11.85 30.32
CA THR A 197 -6.34 10.65 29.66
C THR A 197 -7.13 10.27 28.40
N THR A 198 -8.22 10.97 28.11
CA THR A 198 -9.19 10.55 27.08
C THR A 198 -9.44 11.67 26.09
N VAL A 199 -9.14 11.38 24.82
CA VAL A 199 -9.57 12.19 23.69
C VAL A 199 -10.82 11.58 23.08
N ARG A 200 -11.68 12.44 22.55
CA ARG A 200 -12.86 12.09 21.78
C ARG A 200 -12.68 12.63 20.37
N ILE A 201 -12.88 11.79 19.37
CA ILE A 201 -12.62 12.11 17.96
C ILE A 201 -13.92 11.92 17.17
N LYS A 202 -14.35 12.93 16.42
CA LYS A 202 -15.51 12.81 15.53
C LYS A 202 -15.07 12.19 14.22
N VAL A 203 -15.57 11.00 13.93
CA VAL A 203 -15.29 10.31 12.67
C VAL A 203 -16.55 10.38 11.80
N PRO A 204 -16.54 11.17 10.71
CA PRO A 204 -17.67 11.24 9.80
C PRO A 204 -17.86 9.91 9.07
N TYR A 205 -19.09 9.62 8.66
CA TYR A 205 -19.33 8.47 7.80
C TYR A 205 -18.76 8.70 6.39
N ALA A 206 -18.02 7.70 5.91
CA ALA A 206 -17.61 7.60 4.54
C ALA A 206 -17.83 6.16 4.07
N ALA A 207 -18.25 5.99 2.81
CA ALA A 207 -18.43 4.67 2.21
C ALA A 207 -17.11 3.88 2.09
N SER A 208 -15.97 4.57 2.06
CA SER A 208 -14.63 3.99 2.16
C SER A 208 -14.23 3.64 3.60
N GLY A 209 -14.92 4.20 4.60
CA GLY A 209 -14.47 4.23 5.99
C GLY A 209 -13.16 5.02 6.17
N TYR A 210 -12.56 4.93 7.36
CA TYR A 210 -11.27 5.56 7.68
C TYR A 210 -10.34 4.60 8.43
N ARG A 211 -9.05 4.67 8.09
CA ARG A 211 -7.97 3.97 8.81
C ARG A 211 -6.92 4.97 9.22
N PHE A 212 -6.77 5.20 10.53
CA PHE A 212 -5.93 6.29 11.03
C PHE A 212 -5.26 5.97 12.37
N SER A 213 -4.17 6.67 12.63
CA SER A 213 -3.37 6.67 13.85
C SER A 213 -3.90 7.70 14.85
N VAL A 214 -3.89 7.34 16.13
CA VAL A 214 -4.15 8.23 17.27
C VAL A 214 -2.91 8.33 18.14
N GLU A 215 -2.28 9.50 18.15
CA GLU A 215 -0.91 9.67 18.66
C GLU A 215 -0.86 10.63 19.84
N PHE A 216 -0.89 10.06 21.04
CA PHE A 216 -0.72 10.82 22.28
C PHE A 216 0.73 11.30 22.41
N ALA A 217 0.94 12.60 22.60
CA ALA A 217 2.28 13.19 22.75
C ALA A 217 3.15 12.50 23.82
N PRO A 218 2.64 12.11 25.01
CA PRO A 218 3.43 11.36 26.00
C PRO A 218 3.87 9.96 25.57
N GLN A 219 3.31 9.42 24.50
CA GLN A 219 3.69 8.12 23.92
C GLN A 219 4.71 8.25 22.80
N LEU A 220 5.02 9.47 22.34
CA LEU A 220 5.99 9.68 21.28
C LEU A 220 7.40 9.33 21.73
N TYR A 221 8.14 8.70 20.83
CA TYR A 221 9.58 8.51 20.94
C TYR A 221 10.25 8.82 19.61
N THR A 222 11.55 9.08 19.64
CA THR A 222 12.35 9.25 18.43
C THR A 222 13.28 8.07 18.26
N ALA A 223 13.24 7.45 17.09
CA ALA A 223 14.27 6.51 16.64
C ALA A 223 15.46 7.30 16.10
N TYR A 224 16.66 6.90 16.47
CA TYR A 224 17.92 7.47 16.00
C TYR A 224 18.77 6.40 15.33
N ASN A 225 19.56 6.78 14.33
CA ASN A 225 20.65 5.96 13.81
C ASN A 225 21.95 6.35 14.54
N ASP A 226 22.64 5.35 15.11
CA ASP A 226 23.91 5.52 15.85
C ASP A 226 25.15 5.73 14.97
N MET A 227 24.98 5.67 13.65
CA MET A 227 26.00 5.82 12.61
C MET A 227 27.14 4.80 12.67
N SER A 228 26.99 3.72 13.44
CA SER A 228 27.98 2.65 13.58
C SER A 228 28.10 1.81 12.30
N GLY A 229 29.28 1.22 12.06
CA GLY A 229 29.51 0.37 10.89
C GLY A 229 29.16 1.03 9.54
N ALA A 230 28.79 0.19 8.57
CA ALA A 230 28.41 0.64 7.22
C ALA A 230 27.01 1.29 7.20
N SER A 231 26.05 0.65 7.87
CA SER A 231 24.61 0.97 7.76
C SER A 231 24.06 1.77 8.94
N GLY A 232 24.76 1.81 10.06
CA GLY A 232 24.21 2.26 11.33
C GLY A 232 23.25 1.24 11.93
N VAL A 233 22.87 1.47 13.19
CA VAL A 233 21.87 0.70 13.91
C VAL A 233 20.88 1.65 14.57
N LEU A 234 19.60 1.26 14.59
CA LEU A 234 18.58 2.04 15.29
C LEU A 234 18.70 1.93 16.81
N THR A 235 18.53 3.06 17.48
CA THR A 235 18.56 3.21 18.94
C THR A 235 17.58 4.28 19.38
N THR A 236 17.20 4.28 20.66
CA THR A 236 16.42 5.37 21.27
C THR A 236 17.31 6.42 21.94
N GLN A 237 18.64 6.25 21.90
CA GLN A 237 19.59 7.19 22.47
C GLN A 237 19.79 8.38 21.53
N ALA A 238 19.54 9.59 22.02
CA ALA A 238 19.62 10.80 21.21
C ALA A 238 21.06 11.36 21.08
N SER A 239 21.84 11.32 22.17
CA SER A 239 23.15 11.99 22.23
C SER A 239 24.12 11.41 21.20
N GLY A 240 24.65 12.26 20.32
CA GLY A 240 25.62 11.87 19.28
C GLY A 240 25.04 11.19 18.04
N ASN A 241 23.72 10.90 18.02
CA ASN A 241 23.08 10.08 16.99
C ASN A 241 22.17 10.92 16.08
N ARG A 242 21.72 10.34 14.96
CA ARG A 242 20.93 11.03 13.93
C ARG A 242 19.46 10.66 14.02
N ALA A 243 18.59 11.65 14.23
CA ALA A 243 17.15 11.39 14.30
C ALA A 243 16.66 10.78 12.97
N VAL A 244 15.95 9.67 13.04
CA VAL A 244 15.37 8.97 11.88
C VAL A 244 13.90 9.33 11.76
N HIS A 245 13.13 9.12 12.83
CA HIS A 245 11.69 9.40 12.84
C HIS A 245 11.14 9.50 14.26
N THR A 246 10.03 10.21 14.42
CA THR A 246 9.28 10.32 15.69
C THR A 246 7.88 9.77 15.50
N GLU A 247 7.48 8.84 16.35
CA GLU A 247 6.19 8.14 16.29
C GLU A 247 5.79 7.63 17.69
N PRO A 248 4.56 7.15 17.90
CA PRO A 248 4.18 6.50 19.15
C PRO A 248 4.99 5.22 19.41
N ARG A 249 5.52 5.06 20.62
CA ARG A 249 6.14 3.81 21.07
C ARG A 249 5.12 2.67 21.12
N ASN A 250 3.94 2.98 21.65
CA ASN A 250 2.79 2.10 21.62
C ASN A 250 1.76 2.75 20.69
N SER A 251 1.66 2.28 19.46
CA SER A 251 0.76 2.87 18.47
C SER A 251 -0.68 2.44 18.67
N MET A 252 -1.62 3.27 18.20
CA MET A 252 -3.06 3.01 18.29
C MET A 252 -3.76 3.35 16.97
N MET A 253 -4.12 2.31 16.22
CA MET A 253 -4.91 2.45 15.00
C MET A 253 -6.41 2.36 15.27
N ILE A 254 -7.19 3.16 14.54
CA ILE A 254 -8.63 3.02 14.45
C ILE A 254 -9.00 2.65 13.01
N PHE A 255 -9.75 1.57 12.86
CA PHE A 255 -10.32 1.12 11.59
C PHE A 255 -11.85 1.26 11.68
N ALA A 256 -12.35 2.43 11.24
CA ALA A 256 -13.78 2.74 11.16
C ALA A 256 -14.30 2.29 9.79
N GLU A 257 -14.93 1.12 9.73
CA GLU A 257 -15.23 0.43 8.49
C GLU A 257 -16.71 0.48 8.13
N PRO A 258 -17.09 0.62 6.85
CA PRO A 258 -18.50 0.76 6.49
C PRO A 258 -19.29 -0.50 6.82
N ILE A 259 -20.50 -0.34 7.37
CA ILE A 259 -21.49 -1.43 7.38
C ILE A 259 -21.86 -1.72 5.92
N LEU A 260 -21.68 -2.98 5.52
CA LEU A 260 -22.02 -3.45 4.18
C LEU A 260 -23.55 -3.52 4.04
N THR A 261 -24.08 -3.05 2.91
CA THR A 261 -25.52 -3.07 2.61
C THR A 261 -25.75 -3.42 1.13
N GLY A 262 -26.96 -3.90 0.81
CA GLY A 262 -27.38 -4.17 -0.56
C GLY A 262 -26.44 -5.12 -1.31
N ALA A 263 -26.10 -4.77 -2.56
CA ALA A 263 -25.27 -5.61 -3.43
C ALA A 263 -23.86 -5.87 -2.88
N GLU A 264 -23.28 -4.95 -2.09
CA GLU A 264 -21.97 -5.19 -1.47
C GLU A 264 -22.07 -6.21 -0.34
N GLN A 265 -23.15 -6.18 0.45
CA GLN A 265 -23.38 -7.21 1.47
C GLN A 265 -23.59 -8.59 0.84
N GLU A 266 -24.43 -8.69 -0.20
CA GLU A 266 -24.66 -9.93 -0.95
C GLU A 266 -23.35 -10.47 -1.54
N ARG A 267 -22.50 -9.59 -2.08
CA ARG A 267 -21.21 -9.99 -2.66
C ARG A 267 -20.20 -10.45 -1.61
N LEU A 268 -20.19 -9.85 -0.42
CA LEU A 268 -19.07 -9.94 0.53
C LEU A 268 -19.39 -10.68 1.84
N VAL A 269 -20.65 -10.99 2.12
CA VAL A 269 -21.07 -11.75 3.30
C VAL A 269 -21.83 -13.00 2.83
N PRO A 270 -21.27 -14.21 3.02
CA PRO A 270 -21.88 -15.42 2.50
C PRO A 270 -23.16 -15.78 3.25
N THR A 271 -24.14 -16.27 2.51
CA THR A 271 -25.37 -16.89 2.98
C THR A 271 -25.45 -18.34 2.49
N ALA A 272 -26.46 -19.09 2.94
CA ALA A 272 -26.67 -20.47 2.48
C ALA A 272 -27.00 -20.55 0.97
N GLU A 273 -27.36 -19.44 0.33
CA GLU A 273 -27.64 -19.37 -1.11
C GLU A 273 -26.35 -19.35 -1.95
N ASP A 274 -25.22 -18.95 -1.37
CA ASP A 274 -23.92 -18.85 -2.05
C ASP A 274 -23.20 -20.21 -2.21
N GLY A 275 -23.62 -21.21 -1.44
CA GLY A 275 -23.06 -22.56 -1.45
C GLY A 275 -23.09 -23.23 -0.08
N SER A 276 -22.59 -24.46 -0.04
CA SER A 276 -22.45 -25.22 1.21
C SER A 276 -21.44 -24.55 2.16
N ILE A 277 -21.78 -24.43 3.45
CA ILE A 277 -20.97 -23.71 4.45
C ILE A 277 -20.50 -24.64 5.56
N HIS A 278 -19.18 -24.69 5.75
CA HIS A 278 -18.53 -25.22 6.94
C HIS A 278 -18.36 -24.12 8.00
N TYR A 279 -18.83 -24.38 9.21
CA TYR A 279 -18.66 -23.50 10.37
C TYR A 279 -17.68 -24.12 11.38
N PRO A 280 -16.38 -23.77 11.36
CA PRO A 280 -15.44 -24.20 12.39
C PRO A 280 -15.93 -23.77 13.78
N GLN A 281 -15.66 -24.61 14.79
CA GLN A 281 -15.91 -24.23 16.19
C GLN A 281 -14.73 -23.44 16.74
N PRO A 282 -14.95 -22.42 17.60
CA PRO A 282 -13.86 -21.75 18.32
C PRO A 282 -12.96 -22.75 19.05
N GLY A 283 -11.64 -22.56 18.96
CA GLY A 283 -10.64 -23.52 19.44
C GLY A 283 -9.67 -23.96 18.35
N GLN A 284 -9.17 -25.20 18.47
CA GLN A 284 -8.19 -25.73 17.52
C GLN A 284 -8.83 -26.06 16.17
N VAL A 285 -8.21 -25.61 15.08
CA VAL A 285 -8.68 -25.83 13.71
C VAL A 285 -7.54 -26.39 12.84
N THR A 286 -7.51 -27.71 12.66
CA THR A 286 -6.45 -28.41 11.90
C THR A 286 -6.98 -29.41 10.87
N ASN A 287 -8.27 -29.29 10.50
CA ASN A 287 -9.00 -30.24 9.65
C ASN A 287 -9.57 -29.63 8.36
N LEU A 288 -9.32 -28.34 8.09
CA LEU A 288 -9.87 -27.62 6.94
C LEU A 288 -9.41 -28.15 5.58
N ASN A 289 -8.35 -28.95 5.55
CA ASN A 289 -7.84 -29.59 4.34
C ASN A 289 -8.73 -30.73 3.81
N THR A 290 -9.75 -31.15 4.56
CA THR A 290 -10.60 -32.31 4.21
C THR A 290 -12.08 -31.99 4.14
N ILE A 291 -12.47 -30.73 4.30
CA ILE A 291 -13.88 -30.33 4.26
C ILE A 291 -14.45 -30.47 2.85
N THR A 292 -15.75 -30.74 2.75
CA THR A 292 -16.45 -30.93 1.48
C THR A 292 -17.25 -29.72 1.04
N GLU A 293 -17.45 -28.77 1.95
CA GLU A 293 -18.20 -27.54 1.74
C GLU A 293 -17.41 -26.50 0.93
N GLU A 294 -18.13 -25.58 0.29
CA GLU A 294 -17.54 -24.57 -0.59
C GLU A 294 -17.05 -23.31 0.16
N ILE A 295 -17.61 -23.06 1.34
CA ILE A 295 -17.41 -21.84 2.11
C ILE A 295 -16.94 -22.21 3.51
N VAL A 296 -15.88 -21.57 4.00
CA VAL A 296 -15.47 -21.63 5.40
C VAL A 296 -15.89 -20.34 6.10
N TYR A 297 -16.83 -20.44 7.04
CA TYR A 297 -17.35 -19.29 7.78
C TYR A 297 -16.88 -19.32 9.23
N PHE A 298 -15.97 -18.42 9.58
CA PHE A 298 -15.56 -18.18 10.96
C PHE A 298 -16.49 -17.17 11.62
N ARG A 299 -17.32 -17.63 12.56
CA ARG A 299 -18.18 -16.79 13.41
C ARG A 299 -17.34 -16.00 14.44
N PRO A 300 -17.88 -14.98 15.11
CA PRO A 300 -17.17 -14.33 16.21
C PRO A 300 -16.64 -15.35 17.22
N GLY A 301 -15.38 -15.21 17.62
CA GLY A 301 -14.67 -16.21 18.43
C GLY A 301 -13.19 -16.31 18.10
N THR A 302 -12.46 -17.11 18.87
CA THR A 302 -11.01 -17.33 18.69
C THR A 302 -10.73 -18.74 18.17
N TYR A 303 -9.92 -18.82 17.12
CA TYR A 303 -9.56 -20.07 16.44
C TYR A 303 -8.03 -20.14 16.33
N TYR A 304 -7.44 -21.33 16.39
CA TYR A 304 -6.00 -21.48 16.25
C TYR A 304 -5.59 -22.75 15.53
N MET A 305 -4.62 -22.59 14.63
CA MET A 305 -4.02 -23.66 13.84
C MET A 305 -2.81 -24.29 14.53
N GLY A 306 -2.13 -23.52 15.40
CA GLY A 306 -0.84 -23.88 15.98
C GLY A 306 0.32 -23.52 15.05
N SER A 307 1.54 -23.63 15.57
CA SER A 307 2.76 -23.21 14.85
C SER A 307 3.18 -24.16 13.72
N ARG A 308 2.60 -25.37 13.64
CA ARG A 308 3.02 -26.46 12.74
C ARG A 308 1.97 -26.86 11.71
N TYR A 309 1.01 -25.99 11.46
CA TYR A 309 -0.06 -26.22 10.48
C TYR A 309 -0.50 -24.88 9.89
N HIS A 310 -0.81 -24.87 8.60
CA HIS A 310 -1.65 -23.85 7.97
C HIS A 310 -2.69 -24.56 7.10
N ALA A 311 -3.82 -23.92 6.84
CA ALA A 311 -4.91 -24.53 6.09
C ALA A 311 -4.60 -24.54 4.58
N VAL A 312 -4.23 -25.71 4.07
CA VAL A 312 -4.20 -26.00 2.64
C VAL A 312 -5.62 -26.43 2.24
N LEU A 313 -6.36 -25.52 1.62
CA LEU A 313 -7.78 -25.69 1.36
C LEU A 313 -8.03 -26.62 0.15
N PRO A 314 -9.03 -27.52 0.23
CA PRO A 314 -9.37 -28.41 -0.86
C PRO A 314 -10.06 -27.66 -2.02
N ALA A 315 -10.08 -28.27 -3.20
CA ALA A 315 -10.49 -27.61 -4.45
C ALA A 315 -11.92 -27.03 -4.45
N ASN A 316 -12.83 -27.61 -3.65
CA ASN A 316 -14.20 -27.14 -3.48
C ASN A 316 -14.29 -25.78 -2.78
N VAL A 317 -13.31 -25.42 -1.95
CA VAL A 317 -13.36 -24.17 -1.17
C VAL A 317 -13.07 -22.97 -2.08
N LYS A 318 -14.09 -22.14 -2.27
CA LYS A 318 -14.03 -20.89 -3.05
C LYS A 318 -14.07 -19.63 -2.16
N TRP A 319 -14.50 -19.76 -0.91
CA TRP A 319 -14.70 -18.60 -0.03
C TRP A 319 -14.29 -18.89 1.42
N VAL A 320 -13.44 -18.03 1.98
CA VAL A 320 -13.22 -17.93 3.43
C VAL A 320 -13.80 -16.60 3.95
N TYR A 321 -14.68 -16.67 4.93
CA TYR A 321 -15.30 -15.49 5.56
C TYR A 321 -14.90 -15.39 7.03
N LEU A 322 -14.39 -14.22 7.43
CA LEU A 322 -14.01 -13.90 8.81
C LEU A 322 -14.99 -12.85 9.35
N ALA A 323 -15.94 -13.26 10.18
CA ALA A 323 -16.93 -12.34 10.73
C ALA A 323 -16.27 -11.24 11.59
N PRO A 324 -16.90 -10.05 11.72
CA PRO A 324 -16.51 -9.07 12.74
C PRO A 324 -16.43 -9.74 14.12
N GLY A 325 -15.27 -9.66 14.77
CA GLY A 325 -15.00 -10.37 16.03
C GLY A 325 -14.51 -11.80 15.91
N ALA A 326 -14.28 -12.34 14.71
CA ALA A 326 -13.49 -13.55 14.52
C ALA A 326 -11.99 -13.24 14.63
N TYR A 327 -11.23 -14.05 15.36
CA TYR A 327 -9.78 -13.98 15.47
C TYR A 327 -9.17 -15.35 15.19
N VAL A 328 -8.59 -15.52 14.00
CA VAL A 328 -8.04 -16.79 13.52
C VAL A 328 -6.52 -16.73 13.56
N LYS A 329 -5.87 -17.50 14.43
CA LYS A 329 -4.42 -17.70 14.43
C LYS A 329 -4.06 -18.78 13.41
N GLY A 330 -3.50 -18.40 12.27
CA GLY A 330 -3.22 -19.32 11.17
C GLY A 330 -2.98 -18.62 9.84
N ALA A 331 -3.02 -19.40 8.76
CA ALA A 331 -2.86 -18.93 7.39
C ALA A 331 -3.65 -19.82 6.41
N PHE A 332 -3.98 -19.29 5.22
CA PHE A 332 -4.75 -20.01 4.20
C PHE A 332 -4.00 -20.11 2.88
N ARG A 333 -4.01 -21.32 2.30
CA ARG A 333 -3.50 -21.60 0.96
C ARG A 333 -4.60 -22.23 0.11
N PHE A 334 -5.04 -21.51 -0.91
CA PHE A 334 -5.89 -22.03 -1.98
C PHE A 334 -5.01 -22.71 -3.02
N PHE A 335 -4.74 -24.00 -2.80
CA PHE A 335 -3.75 -24.74 -3.57
C PHE A 335 -4.19 -25.08 -4.99
N HIS A 336 -5.50 -25.27 -5.19
CA HIS A 336 -6.08 -25.63 -6.47
C HIS A 336 -6.53 -24.38 -7.23
N ASP A 337 -6.32 -24.36 -8.54
CA ASP A 337 -6.53 -23.24 -9.47
C ASP A 337 -7.82 -23.39 -10.31
N THR A 338 -8.83 -24.06 -9.76
CA THR A 338 -10.03 -24.47 -10.51
C THR A 338 -11.22 -23.51 -10.41
N GLN A 339 -11.20 -22.57 -9.46
CA GLN A 339 -12.33 -21.64 -9.25
C GLN A 339 -12.17 -20.40 -10.13
N GLY A 340 -13.25 -19.98 -10.79
CA GLY A 340 -13.27 -18.70 -11.51
C GLY A 340 -13.28 -17.48 -10.57
N LEU A 341 -13.76 -17.65 -9.34
CA LEU A 341 -13.80 -16.60 -8.33
C LEU A 341 -13.44 -17.18 -6.95
N TYR A 342 -12.41 -16.62 -6.34
CA TYR A 342 -12.09 -16.81 -4.93
C TYR A 342 -12.54 -15.58 -4.12
N LYS A 343 -12.85 -15.81 -2.86
CA LYS A 343 -13.20 -14.74 -1.92
C LYS A 343 -12.53 -14.97 -0.56
N VAL A 344 -11.92 -13.92 -0.03
CA VAL A 344 -11.49 -13.84 1.38
C VAL A 344 -12.02 -12.53 1.93
N THR A 345 -13.10 -12.58 2.69
CA THR A 345 -13.88 -11.39 3.05
C THR A 345 -14.27 -11.34 4.53
N GLY A 346 -14.76 -10.18 4.98
CA GLY A 346 -15.24 -9.95 6.34
C GLY A 346 -14.24 -9.23 7.23
N TYR A 347 -14.73 -8.60 8.29
CA TYR A 347 -13.94 -7.71 9.16
C TYR A 347 -13.30 -8.41 10.37
N GLY A 348 -13.00 -9.70 10.24
CA GLY A 348 -12.23 -10.47 11.22
C GLY A 348 -10.70 -10.33 11.06
N VAL A 349 -9.97 -11.01 11.94
CA VAL A 349 -8.49 -10.99 11.97
C VAL A 349 -7.93 -12.36 11.61
N LEU A 350 -6.91 -12.38 10.76
CA LEU A 350 -6.04 -13.53 10.48
C LEU A 350 -4.63 -13.24 10.99
N SER A 351 -4.19 -13.97 12.01
CA SER A 351 -2.94 -13.71 12.75
C SER A 351 -1.91 -14.80 12.54
N GLY A 352 -0.69 -14.42 12.15
CA GLY A 352 0.47 -15.30 12.01
C GLY A 352 1.28 -15.44 13.31
N GLU A 353 0.78 -14.94 14.45
CA GLU A 353 1.49 -14.86 15.73
C GLU A 353 2.02 -16.20 16.28
N GLN A 354 1.54 -17.35 15.78
CA GLN A 354 2.03 -18.67 16.19
C GLN A 354 3.24 -19.14 15.36
N TYR A 355 3.45 -18.58 14.17
CA TYR A 355 4.56 -18.94 13.30
C TYR A 355 5.86 -18.24 13.73
N VAL A 356 6.98 -18.92 13.51
CA VAL A 356 8.32 -18.33 13.61
C VAL A 356 8.63 -17.52 12.35
N TYR A 357 9.56 -16.57 12.44
CA TYR A 357 10.14 -15.92 11.27
C TYR A 357 10.66 -16.96 10.26
N GLU A 358 10.32 -16.78 8.98
CA GLU A 358 10.64 -17.75 7.92
C GLU A 358 10.23 -19.19 8.29
N ALA A 359 9.02 -19.37 8.84
CA ALA A 359 8.44 -20.68 9.09
C ALA A 359 8.32 -21.46 7.77
N ASP A 360 9.13 -22.49 7.58
CA ASP A 360 9.28 -23.19 6.30
C ASP A 360 8.48 -24.50 6.29
N THR A 361 7.54 -24.64 5.33
CA THR A 361 6.77 -25.88 5.21
C THR A 361 7.63 -27.09 4.84
N ASN A 362 8.80 -26.87 4.22
CA ASN A 362 9.77 -27.94 3.94
C ASN A 362 10.55 -28.37 5.19
N ASN A 363 10.54 -27.55 6.25
CA ASN A 363 11.23 -27.80 7.51
C ASN A 363 10.24 -27.88 8.68
N ASN A 364 9.08 -28.51 8.48
CA ASN A 364 8.06 -28.73 9.51
C ASN A 364 7.62 -27.45 10.24
N TYR A 365 7.59 -26.32 9.53
CA TYR A 365 7.27 -24.98 10.03
C TYR A 365 8.26 -24.42 11.07
N ASP A 366 9.37 -25.11 11.32
CA ASP A 366 10.51 -24.52 12.00
C ASP A 366 11.17 -23.49 11.06
N HIS A 367 12.06 -22.66 11.61
CA HIS A 367 12.78 -21.64 10.83
C HIS A 367 13.53 -22.28 9.65
N LEU A 368 13.61 -21.56 8.53
CA LEU A 368 14.42 -21.91 7.36
C LEU A 368 15.80 -22.46 7.74
N SER A 369 16.15 -23.62 7.19
CA SER A 369 17.45 -24.27 7.37
C SER A 369 17.91 -24.93 6.08
N GLY A 370 19.22 -24.90 5.81
CA GLY A 370 19.83 -25.61 4.68
C GLY A 370 19.54 -25.05 3.28
N ALA A 371 18.95 -23.85 3.15
CA ALA A 371 18.73 -23.16 1.87
C ALA A 371 19.02 -21.65 1.98
N SER A 372 19.28 -20.99 0.85
CA SER A 372 19.59 -19.56 0.81
C SER A 372 18.37 -18.66 1.03
N ASN A 373 17.19 -19.12 0.64
CA ASN A 373 15.89 -18.50 0.88
C ASN A 373 14.79 -19.56 0.85
N CYS A 374 13.59 -19.20 1.32
CA CYS A 374 12.40 -20.05 1.32
C CYS A 374 11.24 -19.39 0.57
N HIS A 375 11.52 -18.61 -0.48
CA HIS A 375 10.50 -17.80 -1.15
C HIS A 375 9.24 -18.61 -1.52
N ALA A 376 9.41 -19.84 -2.04
CA ALA A 376 8.32 -20.72 -2.46
C ALA A 376 7.71 -21.60 -1.34
N SER A 377 8.38 -21.75 -0.18
CA SER A 377 8.02 -22.74 0.84
C SER A 377 7.74 -22.16 2.23
N CYS A 378 8.21 -20.96 2.54
CA CYS A 378 7.83 -20.28 3.77
C CYS A 378 6.34 -19.95 3.77
N VAL A 379 5.72 -20.06 4.94
CA VAL A 379 4.30 -19.78 5.15
C VAL A 379 3.98 -18.36 4.67
N LYS A 380 2.90 -18.24 3.90
CA LYS A 380 2.29 -16.99 3.47
C LYS A 380 0.97 -16.86 4.19
N MET A 381 0.56 -15.66 4.60
CA MET A 381 -0.73 -15.49 5.28
C MET A 381 -1.88 -15.87 4.35
N LEU A 382 -1.79 -15.45 3.09
CA LEU A 382 -2.68 -15.81 2.00
C LEU A 382 -1.86 -16.25 0.78
N GLN A 383 -2.17 -17.42 0.24
CA GLN A 383 -1.54 -17.94 -0.98
C GLN A 383 -2.58 -18.52 -1.93
N PHE A 384 -2.44 -18.22 -3.23
CA PHE A 384 -3.30 -18.76 -4.29
C PHE A 384 -2.49 -19.39 -5.43
N ALA A 385 -3.13 -20.29 -6.16
CA ALA A 385 -2.67 -20.80 -7.44
C ALA A 385 -3.52 -20.20 -8.58
N SER A 386 -2.89 -19.87 -9.69
CA SER A 386 -3.52 -19.32 -10.90
C SER A 386 -3.28 -20.22 -12.12
N SER A 387 -4.37 -20.53 -12.82
CA SER A 387 -4.43 -21.30 -14.06
C SER A 387 -4.32 -20.39 -15.28
N ASN A 388 -4.39 -20.95 -16.49
CA ASN A 388 -4.47 -20.14 -17.73
C ASN A 388 -5.87 -19.59 -18.02
N ALA A 389 -6.89 -19.96 -17.25
CA ALA A 389 -8.22 -19.37 -17.35
C ALA A 389 -8.27 -18.07 -16.53
N GLU A 390 -9.16 -17.15 -16.91
CA GLU A 390 -9.38 -15.93 -16.13
C GLU A 390 -9.98 -16.28 -14.76
N GLN A 391 -9.35 -15.77 -13.72
CA GLN A 391 -9.72 -15.99 -12.32
C GLN A 391 -9.72 -14.66 -11.57
N TYR A 392 -10.63 -14.56 -10.61
CA TYR A 392 -10.84 -13.35 -9.83
C TYR A 392 -10.67 -13.63 -8.34
N LEU A 393 -10.21 -12.64 -7.58
CA LEU A 393 -10.19 -12.64 -6.13
C LEU A 393 -10.84 -11.37 -5.58
N ASP A 394 -11.89 -11.53 -4.79
CA ASP A 394 -12.34 -10.47 -3.89
C ASP A 394 -11.63 -10.65 -2.52
N LEU A 395 -10.73 -9.73 -2.19
CA LEU A 395 -10.05 -9.67 -0.89
C LEU A 395 -10.54 -8.43 -0.14
N GLN A 396 -11.36 -8.63 0.89
CA GLN A 396 -12.09 -7.52 1.50
C GLN A 396 -12.11 -7.56 3.02
N GLY A 397 -11.95 -6.41 3.66
CA GLY A 397 -12.26 -6.22 5.08
C GLY A 397 -11.21 -6.73 6.07
N VAL A 398 -10.62 -7.90 5.78
CA VAL A 398 -9.78 -8.66 6.71
C VAL A 398 -8.56 -7.87 7.20
N THR A 399 -8.18 -8.12 8.45
CA THR A 399 -6.94 -7.64 9.04
C THR A 399 -5.94 -8.78 9.15
N ILE A 400 -4.80 -8.67 8.48
CA ILE A 400 -3.65 -9.55 8.64
C ILE A 400 -2.78 -9.04 9.80
N ASN A 401 -2.51 -9.88 10.79
CA ASN A 401 -1.64 -9.56 11.94
C ASN A 401 -0.40 -10.46 11.98
N GLU A 402 0.75 -9.89 12.32
CA GLU A 402 2.01 -10.63 12.58
C GLU A 402 2.36 -11.69 11.51
N PRO A 403 2.47 -11.30 10.23
CA PRO A 403 2.92 -12.22 9.19
C PRO A 403 4.36 -12.72 9.49
N PRO A 404 4.65 -14.03 9.32
CA PRO A 404 5.98 -14.59 9.55
C PRO A 404 6.96 -14.40 8.38
N TYR A 405 6.43 -13.98 7.23
CA TYR A 405 7.09 -13.81 5.93
C TYR A 405 6.18 -12.92 5.05
N HIS A 406 6.21 -13.07 3.72
CA HIS A 406 5.34 -12.31 2.82
C HIS A 406 3.86 -12.52 3.17
N SER A 407 3.08 -11.44 3.19
CA SER A 407 1.65 -11.51 3.52
C SER A 407 0.83 -12.22 2.44
N PHE A 408 1.11 -11.97 1.17
CA PHE A 408 0.31 -12.43 0.03
C PHE A 408 1.18 -12.89 -1.15
N VAL A 409 0.76 -13.96 -1.84
CA VAL A 409 1.34 -14.37 -3.14
C VAL A 409 0.36 -15.20 -3.98
N VAL A 410 0.46 -15.08 -5.30
CA VAL A 410 -0.16 -15.97 -6.29
C VAL A 410 0.96 -16.63 -7.10
N TYR A 411 0.86 -17.94 -7.32
CA TYR A 411 1.76 -18.66 -8.23
C TYR A 411 1.00 -19.24 -9.42
N GLY A 412 1.65 -19.37 -10.58
CA GLY A 412 1.05 -19.89 -11.79
C GLY A 412 1.05 -18.85 -12.90
N ASN A 413 -0.07 -18.68 -13.61
CA ASN A 413 -0.18 -17.62 -14.61
C ASN A 413 -0.55 -16.28 -13.96
N GLU A 414 0.41 -15.37 -13.86
CA GLU A 414 0.27 -14.07 -13.20
C GLU A 414 -0.54 -13.05 -14.01
N GLN A 415 -0.88 -13.37 -15.26
CA GLN A 415 -1.60 -12.48 -16.17
C GLN A 415 -3.13 -12.62 -16.12
N THR A 416 -3.62 -13.74 -15.60
CA THR A 416 -5.03 -14.15 -15.63
C THR A 416 -5.65 -14.23 -14.22
N PHE A 417 -4.98 -13.65 -13.22
CA PHE A 417 -5.48 -13.57 -11.85
C PHE A 417 -5.73 -12.12 -11.47
N HIS A 418 -6.99 -11.72 -11.45
CA HIS A 418 -7.42 -10.35 -11.24
C HIS A 418 -7.93 -10.16 -9.81
N MET A 419 -7.46 -9.12 -9.13
CA MET A 419 -7.82 -8.88 -7.74
C MET A 419 -8.68 -7.64 -7.59
N ARG A 420 -9.66 -7.72 -6.71
CA ARG A 420 -10.35 -6.57 -6.13
C ARG A 420 -10.06 -6.57 -4.64
N VAL A 421 -9.22 -5.64 -4.22
CA VAL A 421 -8.80 -5.48 -2.83
C VAL A 421 -9.43 -4.24 -2.25
N ASN A 422 -10.21 -4.36 -1.18
CA ASN A 422 -10.85 -3.19 -0.57
C ASN A 422 -10.98 -3.31 0.93
N ASN A 423 -10.79 -2.21 1.67
CA ASN A 423 -10.91 -2.22 3.12
C ASN A 423 -9.99 -3.27 3.78
N TYR A 424 -8.80 -3.52 3.22
CA TYR A 424 -7.84 -4.51 3.72
C TYR A 424 -6.83 -3.84 4.66
N LYS A 425 -6.38 -4.57 5.70
CA LYS A 425 -5.37 -4.07 6.64
C LYS A 425 -4.27 -5.09 6.90
N GLN A 426 -3.06 -4.61 7.09
CA GLN A 426 -1.92 -5.38 7.62
C GLN A 426 -1.31 -4.65 8.82
N VAL A 427 -1.13 -5.33 9.94
CA VAL A 427 -0.65 -4.79 11.22
C VAL A 427 0.41 -5.70 11.85
N GLY A 428 1.27 -5.14 12.71
CA GLY A 428 2.24 -5.93 13.48
C GLY A 428 3.30 -6.64 12.61
N SER A 429 3.70 -6.04 11.50
CA SER A 429 4.63 -6.62 10.54
C SER A 429 6.07 -6.32 10.95
N TRP A 430 6.50 -6.94 12.05
CA TRP A 430 7.77 -6.60 12.71
C TRP A 430 9.00 -7.18 12.01
N TYR A 431 8.89 -8.41 11.49
CA TYR A 431 9.99 -9.09 10.82
C TYR A 431 10.30 -8.47 9.45
N TRP A 432 11.54 -8.57 8.97
CA TRP A 432 11.86 -8.40 7.55
C TRP A 432 11.04 -9.35 6.67
N GLN A 433 11.00 -9.11 5.36
CA GLN A 433 10.24 -9.93 4.41
C GLN A 433 8.74 -9.96 4.71
N THR A 434 8.24 -9.04 5.53
CA THR A 434 6.80 -8.86 5.75
C THR A 434 6.26 -7.87 4.74
N ASP A 435 6.42 -8.21 3.47
CA ASP A 435 5.91 -7.48 2.32
C ASP A 435 4.45 -7.09 2.55
N GLY A 436 4.07 -5.94 2.00
CA GLY A 436 2.67 -5.65 1.75
C GLY A 436 2.14 -6.52 0.62
N ILE A 437 1.38 -5.94 -0.29
CA ILE A 437 0.67 -6.70 -1.31
C ILE A 437 1.34 -6.63 -2.68
N GLU A 438 1.26 -7.74 -3.41
CA GLU A 438 1.51 -7.80 -4.85
C GLU A 438 0.16 -7.89 -5.57
N LEU A 439 -0.15 -6.85 -6.36
CA LEU A 439 -1.35 -6.84 -7.19
C LEU A 439 -0.99 -7.36 -8.57
N TYR A 440 -1.67 -8.43 -8.98
CA TYR A 440 -1.49 -9.08 -10.27
C TYR A 440 -2.17 -8.29 -11.39
N ARG A 441 -1.96 -8.68 -12.64
CA ARG A 441 -2.43 -7.88 -13.79
C ARG A 441 -3.93 -7.58 -13.73
N GLY A 442 -4.35 -6.37 -14.11
CA GLY A 442 -5.77 -6.01 -14.19
C GLY A 442 -6.44 -5.83 -12.82
N SER A 443 -5.65 -5.68 -11.75
CA SER A 443 -6.16 -5.62 -10.38
C SER A 443 -6.44 -4.20 -9.91
N THR A 444 -7.35 -4.10 -8.95
CA THR A 444 -7.70 -2.85 -8.26
C THR A 444 -7.54 -2.99 -6.76
N MET A 445 -7.04 -1.94 -6.11
CA MET A 445 -7.00 -1.84 -4.64
C MET A 445 -7.46 -0.46 -4.18
N ARG A 446 -8.26 -0.41 -3.11
CA ARG A 446 -8.63 0.86 -2.48
C ARG A 446 -8.87 0.76 -0.97
N ASP A 447 -8.75 1.88 -0.28
CA ASP A 447 -9.17 2.03 1.12
C ASP A 447 -8.43 1.08 2.07
N THR A 448 -7.09 1.09 2.02
CA THR A 448 -6.26 0.10 2.72
C THR A 448 -5.31 0.70 3.74
N PHE A 449 -4.87 -0.13 4.69
CA PHE A 449 -3.82 0.21 5.65
C PHE A 449 -2.70 -0.84 5.63
N PHE A 450 -1.45 -0.42 5.55
CA PHE A 450 -0.31 -1.33 5.61
C PHE A 450 0.72 -0.87 6.65
N ASN A 451 0.96 -1.73 7.66
CA ASN A 451 2.23 -1.79 8.36
C ASN A 451 3.09 -2.91 7.75
N ALA A 452 4.32 -2.60 7.33
CA ALA A 452 5.20 -3.54 6.65
C ALA A 452 6.69 -3.21 6.87
N ASN A 453 7.55 -4.23 6.96
CA ASN A 453 9.01 -4.11 7.09
C ASN A 453 9.77 -4.70 5.89
N ASP A 454 9.13 -4.63 4.72
CA ASP A 454 9.72 -4.86 3.41
C ASP A 454 8.93 -4.06 2.36
N ASP A 455 9.12 -4.32 1.06
CA ASP A 455 8.37 -3.73 -0.04
C ASP A 455 6.85 -3.66 0.27
N VAL A 456 6.26 -2.46 0.30
CA VAL A 456 4.84 -2.29 0.70
C VAL A 456 3.89 -2.47 -0.48
N LEU A 457 4.11 -1.70 -1.56
CA LEU A 457 3.33 -1.74 -2.79
C LEU A 457 4.21 -2.27 -3.92
N LYS A 458 4.01 -3.54 -4.29
CA LYS A 458 4.81 -4.24 -5.30
C LYS A 458 4.17 -4.11 -6.67
N MET A 459 4.63 -3.12 -7.43
CA MET A 459 4.09 -2.72 -8.73
C MET A 459 4.73 -3.55 -9.84
N TYR A 460 4.42 -4.84 -9.87
CA TYR A 460 5.09 -5.81 -10.74
C TYR A 460 4.35 -6.14 -12.03
N HIS A 461 3.11 -5.67 -12.15
CA HIS A 461 2.15 -6.08 -13.17
C HIS A 461 1.50 -4.88 -13.85
N SER A 462 0.99 -5.11 -15.06
CA SER A 462 0.30 -4.08 -15.85
C SER A 462 -1.15 -3.91 -15.43
N ASP A 463 -1.78 -2.82 -15.86
CA ASP A 463 -3.22 -2.59 -15.69
C ASP A 463 -3.65 -2.58 -14.20
N VAL A 464 -2.80 -2.04 -13.32
CA VAL A 464 -3.04 -2.00 -11.87
C VAL A 464 -3.47 -0.60 -11.44
N THR A 465 -4.54 -0.52 -10.66
CA THR A 465 -5.00 0.73 -10.04
C THR A 465 -5.04 0.61 -8.51
N ILE A 466 -4.40 1.54 -7.81
CA ILE A 466 -4.42 1.65 -6.35
C ILE A 466 -4.92 3.03 -5.95
N ASP A 467 -5.81 3.12 -4.96
CA ASP A 467 -6.26 4.38 -4.39
C ASP A 467 -6.33 4.34 -2.85
N ASN A 468 -6.23 5.51 -2.20
CA ASN A 468 -6.47 5.71 -0.77
C ASN A 468 -5.77 4.66 0.13
N THR A 469 -4.44 4.71 0.15
CA THR A 469 -3.60 3.77 0.91
C THR A 469 -2.87 4.49 2.03
N VAL A 470 -3.10 4.07 3.27
CA VAL A 470 -2.35 4.54 4.45
C VAL A 470 -1.22 3.57 4.76
N VAL A 471 -0.01 4.06 4.95
CA VAL A 471 1.20 3.25 5.14
C VAL A 471 1.93 3.67 6.42
N TRP A 472 2.15 2.70 7.31
CA TRP A 472 3.13 2.76 8.38
C TRP A 472 4.34 1.91 7.99
N LYS A 473 5.35 2.54 7.41
CA LYS A 473 6.57 1.86 7.01
C LYS A 473 7.46 1.58 8.23
N ASN A 474 7.99 0.37 8.35
CA ASN A 474 9.02 0.06 9.33
C ASN A 474 10.41 0.45 8.77
N GLU A 475 11.44 -0.39 8.90
CA GLU A 475 12.82 -0.03 8.60
C GLU A 475 13.30 -0.39 7.18
N ASN A 476 12.99 -1.61 6.74
CA ASN A 476 13.60 -2.25 5.57
C ASN A 476 12.70 -2.17 4.34
N GLY A 477 13.31 -2.07 3.15
CA GLY A 477 12.60 -1.93 1.87
C GLY A 477 12.07 -0.50 1.60
N PRO A 478 11.64 -0.21 0.38
CA PRO A 478 10.93 1.01 0.00
C PRO A 478 9.42 0.95 0.31
N VAL A 479 8.70 2.04 0.07
CA VAL A 479 7.23 2.03 0.07
C VAL A 479 6.69 1.43 -1.23
N ILE A 480 7.13 1.95 -2.38
CA ILE A 480 6.72 1.47 -3.71
C ILE A 480 7.91 0.82 -4.40
N GLN A 481 7.73 -0.40 -4.91
CA GLN A 481 8.78 -1.20 -5.56
C GLN A 481 8.33 -1.68 -6.95
N TRP A 482 9.21 -1.58 -7.96
CA TRP A 482 9.00 -2.22 -9.27
C TRP A 482 10.26 -2.86 -9.89
N GLY A 483 11.36 -2.91 -9.15
CA GLY A 483 12.64 -3.48 -9.58
C GLY A 483 12.77 -4.97 -9.27
N TRP A 484 13.93 -5.35 -8.71
CA TRP A 484 14.41 -6.71 -8.42
C TRP A 484 14.69 -7.60 -9.63
N THR A 485 13.91 -7.50 -10.69
CA THR A 485 14.11 -8.19 -11.96
C THR A 485 13.73 -7.27 -13.12
N PRO A 486 14.17 -7.53 -14.36
CA PRO A 486 13.58 -6.89 -15.54
C PRO A 486 12.10 -7.28 -15.70
N ARG A 487 11.24 -6.34 -16.09
CA ARG A 487 9.78 -6.51 -16.15
C ARG A 487 9.16 -5.87 -17.40
N ASN A 488 7.96 -6.32 -17.73
CA ASN A 488 7.08 -5.71 -18.73
C ASN A 488 5.83 -5.17 -18.03
N ILE A 489 5.80 -3.85 -17.78
CA ILE A 489 4.73 -3.17 -17.03
C ILE A 489 4.20 -2.00 -17.83
N ASP A 490 2.88 -1.96 -18.02
CA ASP A 490 2.13 -0.84 -18.61
C ASP A 490 1.00 -0.40 -17.71
N ASN A 491 0.54 0.84 -17.91
CA ASN A 491 -0.77 1.30 -17.43
C ASN A 491 -0.99 1.05 -15.92
N VAL A 492 -0.18 1.70 -15.10
CA VAL A 492 -0.30 1.63 -13.64
C VAL A 492 -0.69 2.99 -13.07
N THR A 493 -1.68 3.02 -12.19
CA THR A 493 -2.08 4.25 -11.49
C THR A 493 -2.12 4.00 -9.99
N VAL A 494 -1.47 4.86 -9.21
CA VAL A 494 -1.51 4.87 -7.75
C VAL A 494 -1.86 6.28 -7.29
N THR A 495 -2.98 6.43 -6.60
CA THR A 495 -3.47 7.72 -6.11
C THR A 495 -3.62 7.72 -4.58
N ASN A 496 -3.43 8.90 -3.98
CA ASN A 496 -3.76 9.16 -2.58
C ASN A 496 -3.08 8.17 -1.60
N THR A 497 -1.75 8.22 -1.56
CA THR A 497 -0.94 7.42 -0.64
C THR A 497 -0.45 8.27 0.52
N HIS A 498 -0.76 7.87 1.75
CA HIS A 498 -0.34 8.55 2.97
C HIS A 498 0.67 7.70 3.74
N VAL A 499 1.96 8.01 3.60
CA VAL A 499 3.03 7.42 4.41
C VAL A 499 3.10 8.19 5.73
N ILE A 500 2.31 7.73 6.71
CA ILE A 500 2.13 8.42 8.00
C ILE A 500 3.35 8.30 8.91
N HIS A 501 4.09 7.20 8.77
CA HIS A 501 5.35 6.93 9.45
C HIS A 501 6.30 6.13 8.58
N ASN A 502 7.60 6.29 8.83
CA ASN A 502 8.65 5.44 8.29
C ASN A 502 9.85 5.41 9.23
N ARG A 503 10.58 4.29 9.31
CA ARG A 503 11.87 4.21 10.03
C ARG A 503 13.02 3.83 9.09
N MET A 504 12.95 4.27 7.83
CA MET A 504 14.00 4.00 6.85
C MET A 504 15.27 4.77 7.25
N TYR A 505 16.33 4.05 7.63
CA TYR A 505 17.40 4.63 8.45
C TYR A 505 18.82 4.52 7.87
N TRP A 506 18.99 3.83 6.73
CA TRP A 506 20.30 3.40 6.25
C TRP A 506 21.32 4.54 6.07
N LYS A 507 22.46 4.43 6.77
CA LYS A 507 23.63 5.31 6.59
C LYS A 507 24.25 5.12 5.22
N ASP A 508 24.38 3.89 4.76
CA ASP A 508 24.86 3.59 3.41
C ASP A 508 23.74 3.70 2.38
N VAL A 509 24.15 3.93 1.13
CA VAL A 509 23.23 4.13 0.00
C VAL A 509 22.74 2.78 -0.51
N LYS A 510 21.75 2.20 0.19
CA LYS A 510 21.09 0.94 -0.20
C LYS A 510 20.34 1.06 -1.53
N TYR A 511 20.28 -0.04 -2.27
CA TYR A 511 19.55 -0.10 -3.55
C TYR A 511 18.03 -0.17 -3.38
N ASN A 512 17.54 -0.74 -2.28
CA ASN A 512 16.14 -1.09 -2.02
C ASN A 512 15.52 -0.26 -0.87
N THR A 513 15.53 1.06 -1.00
CA THR A 513 14.90 1.97 -0.01
C THR A 513 14.35 3.22 -0.73
N CYS A 514 13.94 4.24 0.02
CA CYS A 514 13.20 5.43 -0.41
C CYS A 514 11.69 5.20 -0.57
N ILE A 515 10.96 6.29 -0.83
CA ILE A 515 9.51 6.24 -1.07
C ILE A 515 9.20 5.48 -2.36
N LEU A 516 9.86 5.83 -3.46
CA LEU A 516 9.73 5.14 -4.76
C LEU A 516 11.02 4.42 -5.13
N ASN A 517 10.93 3.19 -5.62
CA ASN A 517 12.11 2.38 -5.86
C ASN A 517 11.97 1.41 -7.03
N SER A 518 13.04 1.31 -7.81
CA SER A 518 13.37 0.13 -8.61
C SER A 518 14.69 -0.39 -8.09
N SER A 519 14.65 -1.40 -7.22
CA SER A 519 15.84 -2.04 -6.69
C SER A 519 16.67 -2.67 -7.80
N SER A 520 17.98 -2.79 -7.58
CA SER A 520 18.85 -3.60 -8.41
C SER A 520 18.49 -5.09 -8.31
N HIS A 521 19.13 -5.93 -9.14
CA HIS A 521 18.70 -7.31 -9.31
C HIS A 521 18.88 -8.14 -8.04
N TRP A 522 17.87 -8.94 -7.66
CA TRP A 522 17.90 -9.71 -6.40
C TRP A 522 19.04 -10.74 -6.35
N GLU A 523 19.39 -11.35 -7.48
CA GLU A 523 20.50 -12.32 -7.56
C GLU A 523 21.87 -11.70 -7.24
N ASN A 524 22.07 -10.42 -7.58
CA ASN A 524 23.29 -9.69 -7.28
C ASN A 524 23.02 -8.18 -7.34
N MET A 525 22.71 -7.60 -6.18
CA MET A 525 22.34 -6.18 -6.07
C MET A 525 23.47 -5.22 -6.44
N GLY A 526 24.73 -5.67 -6.36
CA GLY A 526 25.90 -4.89 -6.76
C GLY A 526 26.22 -4.93 -8.25
N SER A 527 25.60 -5.86 -9.01
CA SER A 527 25.82 -5.95 -10.44
C SER A 527 25.06 -4.88 -11.21
N THR A 528 25.72 -4.27 -12.19
CA THR A 528 25.12 -3.32 -13.14
C THR A 528 24.81 -3.95 -14.50
N THR A 529 25.05 -5.25 -14.68
CA THR A 529 24.94 -5.98 -15.96
C THR A 529 23.76 -6.98 -16.00
N THR A 530 22.80 -6.82 -15.08
CA THR A 530 21.64 -7.69 -14.88
C THR A 530 20.34 -7.15 -15.49
N ALA A 531 20.41 -6.06 -16.25
CA ALA A 531 19.26 -5.50 -16.92
C ALA A 531 18.93 -6.24 -18.23
N ASN A 532 17.70 -6.07 -18.71
CA ASN A 532 17.28 -6.55 -20.03
C ASN A 532 16.74 -5.38 -20.88
N PRO A 533 17.49 -4.94 -21.91
CA PRO A 533 17.05 -3.88 -22.81
C PRO A 533 15.79 -4.19 -23.65
N SER A 534 15.41 -5.47 -23.76
CA SER A 534 14.21 -5.89 -24.50
C SER A 534 12.91 -5.82 -23.69
N THR A 535 12.99 -5.58 -22.39
CA THR A 535 11.81 -5.42 -21.52
C THR A 535 11.57 -3.95 -21.19
N TRP A 536 10.36 -3.62 -20.76
CA TRP A 536 9.91 -2.24 -20.62
C TRP A 536 9.04 -1.99 -19.39
N VAL A 537 9.25 -0.86 -18.73
CA VAL A 537 8.37 -0.35 -17.67
C VAL A 537 7.88 1.02 -18.10
N ARG A 538 6.58 1.16 -18.33
CA ARG A 538 6.04 2.40 -18.88
C ARG A 538 4.66 2.77 -18.36
N ASN A 539 4.31 4.04 -18.54
CA ASN A 539 2.99 4.58 -18.25
C ASN A 539 2.53 4.29 -16.81
N MET A 540 3.42 4.59 -15.85
CA MET A 540 3.10 4.50 -14.43
C MET A 540 2.86 5.90 -13.87
N ARG A 541 1.72 6.12 -13.24
CA ARG A 541 1.36 7.39 -12.60
C ARG A 541 1.19 7.18 -11.10
N PHE A 542 1.88 7.99 -10.33
CA PHE A 542 1.81 8.08 -8.88
C PHE A 542 1.39 9.51 -8.53
N GLU A 543 0.20 9.70 -7.95
CA GLU A 543 -0.34 11.02 -7.68
C GLU A 543 -0.80 11.15 -6.22
N ASN A 544 -0.46 12.28 -5.60
CA ASN A 544 -0.79 12.60 -4.21
C ASN A 544 -0.14 11.60 -3.24
N ILE A 545 1.18 11.63 -3.12
CA ILE A 545 1.91 10.90 -2.09
C ILE A 545 2.28 11.88 -0.98
N THR A 546 1.68 11.73 0.20
CA THR A 546 2.04 12.50 1.40
C THR A 546 2.93 11.65 2.29
N VAL A 547 4.13 12.14 2.60
CA VAL A 547 5.05 11.52 3.55
C VAL A 547 5.17 12.44 4.75
N GLU A 548 4.61 12.00 5.87
CA GLU A 548 4.60 12.81 7.07
C GLU A 548 5.85 12.57 7.93
N GLY A 549 6.28 13.60 8.66
CA GLY A 549 7.49 13.55 9.46
C GLY A 549 8.77 13.47 8.63
N MET A 550 9.81 12.88 9.20
CA MET A 550 11.12 12.72 8.57
C MET A 550 11.20 11.44 7.72
N THR A 551 11.88 11.49 6.58
CA THR A 551 12.20 10.30 5.76
C THR A 551 13.64 10.34 5.24
N ASN A 552 14.14 9.24 4.67
CA ASN A 552 15.52 9.16 4.20
C ASN A 552 15.73 9.68 2.77
N CYS A 553 14.89 9.30 1.80
CA CYS A 553 15.08 9.66 0.39
C CYS A 553 13.79 9.55 -0.42
N ALA A 554 13.68 10.30 -1.50
CA ALA A 554 12.47 10.32 -2.35
C ALA A 554 12.42 9.12 -3.30
N ILE A 555 13.40 8.98 -4.20
CA ILE A 555 13.32 8.01 -5.30
C ILE A 555 14.69 7.40 -5.66
N ARG A 556 14.76 6.08 -5.81
CA ARG A 556 15.94 5.39 -6.37
C ARG A 556 15.54 4.43 -7.48
N VAL A 557 15.96 4.72 -8.70
CA VAL A 557 15.70 3.89 -9.88
C VAL A 557 17.01 3.34 -10.42
N TYR A 558 17.24 2.05 -10.19
CA TYR A 558 18.27 1.25 -10.86
C TYR A 558 17.57 0.50 -11.99
N ALA A 559 17.53 1.10 -13.19
CA ALA A 559 16.67 0.63 -14.27
C ALA A 559 17.16 -0.71 -14.84
N LEU A 560 16.41 -1.78 -14.54
CA LEU A 560 16.63 -3.14 -15.07
C LEU A 560 15.88 -3.39 -16.39
N SER A 561 15.04 -2.47 -16.82
CA SER A 561 14.26 -2.48 -18.07
C SER A 561 14.25 -1.09 -18.68
N SER A 562 13.89 -0.98 -19.96
CA SER A 562 13.72 0.32 -20.59
C SER A 562 12.53 1.04 -19.96
N THR A 563 12.73 2.26 -19.44
CA THR A 563 11.75 2.94 -18.57
C THR A 563 11.23 4.23 -19.19
N GLU A 564 9.91 4.37 -19.30
CA GLU A 564 9.29 5.50 -20.00
C GLU A 564 8.01 6.01 -19.33
N ASN A 565 7.78 7.32 -19.38
CA ASN A 565 6.55 7.97 -18.94
C ASN A 565 6.14 7.58 -17.51
N ILE A 566 7.05 7.78 -16.57
CA ILE A 566 6.80 7.58 -15.14
C ILE A 566 6.48 8.93 -14.54
N HIS A 567 5.27 9.11 -14.05
CA HIS A 567 4.77 10.39 -13.55
C HIS A 567 4.55 10.34 -12.06
N ILE A 568 5.37 11.07 -11.31
CA ILE A 568 5.20 11.32 -9.89
C ILE A 568 4.67 12.75 -9.75
N LYS A 569 3.41 12.88 -9.33
CA LYS A 569 2.73 14.16 -9.16
C LYS A 569 2.34 14.36 -7.70
N ASN A 570 2.59 15.55 -7.16
CA ASN A 570 2.26 15.91 -5.78
C ASN A 570 2.90 14.95 -4.75
N LEU A 571 4.19 14.62 -4.92
CA LEU A 571 4.96 14.00 -3.84
C LEU A 571 5.33 15.08 -2.82
N SER A 572 4.78 14.99 -1.61
CA SER A 572 5.04 15.93 -0.52
C SER A 572 5.76 15.23 0.62
N ILE A 573 7.01 15.61 0.86
CA ILE A 573 7.82 15.10 1.98
C ILE A 573 7.84 16.14 3.10
N GLY A 574 7.48 15.73 4.32
CA GLY A 574 7.48 16.61 5.49
C GLY A 574 8.87 17.17 5.81
N ALA A 575 9.85 16.27 6.00
CA ALA A 575 11.24 16.64 6.21
C ALA A 575 12.20 15.50 5.83
N TRP A 576 13.46 15.83 5.62
CA TRP A 576 14.53 14.84 5.64
C TRP A 576 14.91 14.48 7.08
N ASN A 577 15.34 13.24 7.28
CA ASN A 577 15.89 12.80 8.56
C ASN A 577 17.28 13.40 8.82
N GLY A 578 17.87 13.09 9.98
CA GLY A 578 19.16 13.61 10.43
C GLY A 578 20.39 12.93 9.82
N LEU A 579 20.22 12.02 8.85
CA LEU A 579 21.36 11.40 8.16
C LEU A 579 22.16 12.42 7.35
N ASP A 580 23.38 12.07 6.99
CA ASP A 580 24.17 12.90 6.08
C ASP A 580 23.47 12.99 4.71
N PRO A 581 23.45 14.16 4.03
CA PRO A 581 22.76 14.33 2.73
C PRO A 581 23.16 13.29 1.67
N ALA A 582 24.40 12.80 1.69
CA ALA A 582 24.87 11.75 0.81
C ALA A 582 24.09 10.42 0.97
N SER A 583 23.59 10.13 2.17
CA SER A 583 22.76 8.95 2.47
C SER A 583 21.34 9.11 1.93
N GLN A 584 20.90 10.36 1.75
CA GLN A 584 19.54 10.76 1.36
C GLN A 584 19.36 10.89 -0.15
N VAL A 585 20.43 10.67 -0.92
CA VAL A 585 20.45 10.88 -2.36
C VAL A 585 19.42 10.00 -3.07
N SER A 586 18.68 10.63 -3.98
CA SER A 586 17.81 9.99 -4.97
C SER A 586 18.62 9.65 -6.22
N HIS A 587 18.37 8.48 -6.82
CA HIS A 587 19.13 7.98 -7.98
C HIS A 587 18.26 7.71 -9.20
N LEU A 588 18.85 7.90 -10.38
CA LEU A 588 18.34 7.44 -11.67
C LEU A 588 19.52 6.94 -12.48
N LYS A 589 19.63 5.62 -12.63
CA LYS A 589 20.76 4.93 -13.26
C LYS A 589 20.26 3.94 -14.32
N ARG A 590 20.98 3.82 -15.43
CA ARG A 590 20.71 2.83 -16.49
C ARG A 590 21.68 1.67 -16.36
N TYR A 591 21.15 0.48 -16.09
CA TYR A 591 21.95 -0.75 -16.08
C TYR A 591 22.01 -1.35 -17.49
N SER A 592 22.92 -2.31 -17.69
CA SER A 592 23.07 -3.02 -18.97
C SER A 592 22.76 -4.50 -18.83
N ASN A 593 22.65 -5.19 -19.96
CA ASN A 593 22.82 -6.65 -19.97
C ASN A 593 24.31 -7.03 -19.93
N THR A 594 24.60 -8.33 -19.99
CA THR A 594 25.96 -8.88 -20.02
C THR A 594 26.74 -8.54 -21.29
N ALA A 595 26.06 -8.10 -22.35
CA ALA A 595 26.67 -7.59 -23.58
C ALA A 595 26.91 -6.06 -23.54
N ASN A 596 26.82 -5.43 -22.37
CA ASN A 596 26.97 -3.98 -22.14
C ASN A 596 25.96 -3.11 -22.90
N GLN A 597 24.85 -3.67 -23.37
CA GLN A 597 23.74 -2.89 -23.93
C GLN A 597 22.93 -2.31 -22.78
N LYS A 598 22.95 -0.98 -22.63
CA LYS A 598 22.15 -0.27 -21.61
C LYS A 598 20.67 -0.32 -21.96
N VAL A 599 19.82 -0.35 -20.93
CA VAL A 599 18.41 0.01 -21.08
C VAL A 599 18.27 1.48 -21.48
N THR A 600 17.14 1.83 -22.07
CA THR A 600 16.82 3.23 -22.41
C THR A 600 15.95 3.86 -21.33
N LEU A 601 16.03 5.19 -21.23
CA LEU A 601 15.02 5.99 -20.54
C LEU A 601 14.35 6.86 -21.60
N GLY A 602 13.03 7.05 -21.50
CA GLY A 602 12.34 7.96 -22.41
C GLY A 602 12.78 9.40 -22.18
N ASN A 603 12.72 10.22 -23.24
CA ASN A 603 13.18 11.61 -23.17
C ASN A 603 12.07 12.49 -22.55
N GLU A 604 12.35 13.10 -21.40
CA GLU A 604 11.38 13.99 -20.75
C GLU A 604 11.40 15.39 -21.34
N THR A 605 12.58 15.93 -21.61
CA THR A 605 12.73 17.35 -21.97
C THR A 605 12.16 17.70 -23.34
N SER A 606 12.08 16.76 -24.28
CA SER A 606 11.56 17.00 -25.64
C SER A 606 10.31 16.17 -25.99
N GLN A 607 10.09 15.04 -25.31
CA GLN A 607 8.98 14.13 -25.62
C GLN A 607 8.01 13.91 -24.46
N SER A 608 8.32 14.40 -23.26
CA SER A 608 7.59 14.11 -22.04
C SER A 608 7.34 12.61 -21.81
N ARG A 609 8.40 11.80 -22.00
CA ARG A 609 8.38 10.35 -21.85
C ARG A 609 9.39 9.84 -20.82
N GLY A 610 9.95 10.68 -19.97
CA GLY A 610 10.94 10.25 -18.97
C GLY A 610 10.33 10.11 -17.58
N ILE A 611 11.11 10.46 -16.55
CA ILE A 611 10.67 10.58 -15.16
C ILE A 611 10.18 12.01 -14.89
N LYS A 612 8.92 12.15 -14.51
CA LYS A 612 8.28 13.45 -14.24
C LYS A 612 8.09 13.61 -12.73
N LEU A 613 8.68 14.65 -12.15
CA LEU A 613 8.50 15.05 -10.76
C LEU A 613 7.70 16.36 -10.71
N GLU A 614 6.39 16.26 -10.87
CA GLU A 614 5.49 17.42 -10.86
C GLU A 614 5.06 17.74 -9.42
N ASN A 615 5.22 19.00 -9.00
CA ASN A 615 4.89 19.47 -7.65
C ASN A 615 5.53 18.61 -6.55
N TYR A 616 6.77 18.16 -6.76
CA TYR A 616 7.56 17.55 -5.70
C TYR A 616 7.94 18.61 -4.67
N THR A 617 7.58 18.41 -3.40
CA THR A 617 7.89 19.34 -2.31
C THR A 617 8.62 18.65 -1.16
N VAL A 618 9.46 19.42 -0.47
CA VAL A 618 10.08 19.04 0.81
C VAL A 618 9.85 20.18 1.79
N GLY A 619 9.22 19.90 2.95
CA GLY A 619 8.86 20.94 3.92
C GLY A 619 7.97 22.03 3.34
N GLY A 620 7.14 21.70 2.34
CA GLY A 620 6.28 22.65 1.61
C GLY A 620 7.01 23.46 0.53
N VAL A 621 8.33 23.35 0.39
CA VAL A 621 9.10 24.03 -0.66
C VAL A 621 9.13 23.18 -1.92
N ALA A 622 8.70 23.75 -3.05
CA ALA A 622 8.73 23.08 -4.35
C ALA A 622 10.17 22.87 -4.86
N ILE A 623 10.44 21.69 -5.41
CA ILE A 623 11.72 21.32 -6.01
C ILE A 623 11.63 21.48 -7.52
N GLU A 624 12.49 22.33 -8.09
CA GLU A 624 12.42 22.71 -9.50
C GLU A 624 13.77 22.60 -10.18
N LYS A 625 13.82 21.93 -11.34
CA LYS A 625 15.04 21.72 -12.12
C LYS A 625 15.59 23.02 -12.74
N SER A 626 14.71 23.97 -13.04
CA SER A 626 15.05 25.33 -13.49
C SER A 626 15.70 26.18 -12.38
N GLY A 627 15.50 25.80 -11.11
CA GLY A 627 16.04 26.47 -9.95
C GLY A 627 17.36 25.89 -9.45
N THR A 628 17.72 26.24 -8.22
CA THR A 628 18.98 25.89 -7.56
C THR A 628 18.76 25.04 -6.29
N ASN A 629 17.64 24.33 -6.21
CA ASN A 629 17.26 23.60 -4.99
C ASN A 629 17.05 22.09 -5.18
N TRP A 630 17.41 21.52 -6.34
CA TRP A 630 17.12 20.14 -6.70
C TRP A 630 18.28 19.15 -6.47
N GLY A 631 19.53 19.60 -6.59
CA GLY A 631 20.74 18.77 -6.60
C GLY A 631 20.93 17.87 -5.36
N ALA A 632 21.87 16.92 -5.46
CA ALA A 632 22.11 15.91 -4.42
C ALA A 632 22.43 16.50 -3.02
N ASP A 633 23.15 17.61 -2.98
CA ASP A 633 23.49 18.38 -1.77
C ASP A 633 22.47 19.49 -1.44
N GLN A 634 21.54 19.76 -2.36
CA GLN A 634 20.45 20.73 -2.22
C GLN A 634 19.16 20.07 -1.72
N LEU A 635 18.15 20.88 -1.40
CA LEU A 635 16.94 20.43 -0.72
C LEU A 635 16.25 19.23 -1.38
N GLY A 636 16.24 19.14 -2.71
CA GLY A 636 15.59 18.07 -3.46
C GLY A 636 16.28 16.71 -3.38
N ARG A 637 17.58 16.66 -3.05
CA ARG A 637 18.42 15.45 -2.96
C ARG A 637 18.44 14.63 -4.26
N LEU A 638 18.29 15.26 -5.43
CA LEU A 638 18.29 14.56 -6.72
C LEU A 638 19.73 14.42 -7.26
N GLY A 639 20.32 13.24 -7.04
CA GLY A 639 21.65 12.86 -7.55
C GLY A 639 21.56 11.92 -8.76
N PHE A 640 20.77 12.31 -9.76
CA PHE A 640 20.60 11.52 -10.97
C PHE A 640 21.85 11.59 -11.86
N ASP A 641 22.19 10.49 -12.54
CA ASP A 641 23.41 10.44 -13.37
C ASP A 641 23.33 11.49 -14.50
N ALA A 642 24.44 12.18 -14.76
CA ALA A 642 24.50 13.27 -15.74
C ALA A 642 24.10 12.82 -17.16
N GLU A 643 24.37 11.56 -17.52
CA GLU A 643 23.96 10.99 -18.81
C GLU A 643 22.43 10.92 -19.00
N ASN A 644 21.66 11.05 -17.92
CA ASN A 644 20.20 10.96 -17.92
C ASN A 644 19.55 12.35 -17.83
N TRP A 645 20.29 13.45 -18.04
CA TRP A 645 19.78 14.83 -17.88
C TRP A 645 18.46 15.07 -18.62
N ASP A 646 18.36 14.64 -19.87
CA ASP A 646 17.16 14.84 -20.69
C ASP A 646 16.03 13.83 -20.41
N ASN A 647 16.25 12.87 -19.51
CA ASN A 647 15.31 11.79 -19.21
C ASN A 647 14.46 12.05 -17.96
N TRP A 648 14.58 13.22 -17.34
CA TRP A 648 13.76 13.59 -16.19
C TRP A 648 13.49 15.09 -16.14
N ASN A 649 12.43 15.49 -15.45
CA ASN A 649 12.20 16.88 -15.08
C ASN A 649 11.53 17.00 -13.70
N ALA A 650 11.74 18.15 -13.04
CA ALA A 650 11.06 18.55 -11.82
C ALA A 650 10.56 19.98 -11.95
N TRP A 651 9.26 20.22 -11.72
CA TRP A 651 8.65 21.54 -11.89
C TRP A 651 7.42 21.72 -10.99
N SER A 652 7.02 22.98 -10.76
CA SER A 652 5.77 23.32 -10.09
C SER A 652 4.73 23.84 -11.09
N SER A 653 3.46 23.58 -10.82
CA SER A 653 2.34 24.03 -11.66
C SER A 653 2.13 25.56 -11.58
N SER A 654 2.67 26.20 -10.54
CA SER A 654 2.61 27.64 -10.27
C SER A 654 3.85 28.43 -10.74
N GLY A 655 4.99 27.77 -10.98
CA GLY A 655 6.29 28.40 -11.31
C GLY A 655 6.61 28.50 -12.80
N GLY A 656 5.66 28.14 -13.68
CA GLY A 656 5.89 27.97 -15.12
C GLY A 656 6.10 26.50 -15.45
N GLY A 657 5.30 25.99 -16.39
CA GLY A 657 5.28 24.57 -16.75
C GLY A 657 6.62 24.05 -17.27
N ASN A 658 6.71 22.72 -17.38
CA ASN A 658 7.82 21.96 -17.97
C ASN A 658 8.58 22.76 -19.05
N PRO A 659 9.80 23.28 -18.78
CA PRO A 659 10.57 24.01 -19.77
C PRO A 659 11.11 23.00 -20.80
N GLY A 660 10.28 22.64 -21.79
CA GLY A 660 10.68 21.89 -22.98
C GLY A 660 9.72 20.79 -23.47
N GLY A 661 8.88 20.19 -22.62
CA GLY A 661 8.03 19.03 -22.99
C GLY A 661 6.59 19.40 -23.39
N PRO A 662 5.96 18.72 -24.38
CA PRO A 662 4.70 19.15 -24.97
C PRO A 662 3.53 19.08 -23.98
N GLY A 663 2.85 20.22 -23.80
CA GLY A 663 1.67 20.34 -22.96
C GLY A 663 0.50 19.48 -23.45
N GLY A 664 0.19 18.44 -22.67
CA GLY A 664 -1.12 17.81 -22.58
C GLY A 664 -1.77 18.23 -21.26
N GLY A 665 -2.13 19.51 -21.13
CA GLY A 665 -2.89 19.99 -19.99
C GLY A 665 -4.33 19.47 -20.06
N THR A 666 -4.78 18.77 -19.03
CA THR A 666 -6.20 18.47 -18.77
C THR A 666 -6.92 19.67 -18.15
N GLY A 667 -6.68 20.87 -18.68
CA GLY A 667 -7.45 22.06 -18.39
C GLY A 667 -8.20 22.45 -19.65
N ALA A 668 -9.52 22.64 -19.56
CA ALA A 668 -10.31 23.13 -20.67
C ALA A 668 -9.80 24.52 -21.10
N PHE A 669 -9.41 24.67 -22.37
CA PHE A 669 -9.11 25.98 -22.97
C PHE A 669 -10.42 26.60 -23.44
N THR A 670 -10.68 27.87 -23.12
CA THR A 670 -11.76 28.65 -23.74
C THR A 670 -11.17 29.93 -24.33
N GLY A 671 -11.36 30.15 -25.62
CA GLY A 671 -10.81 31.30 -26.34
C GLY A 671 -10.91 31.15 -27.85
N GLN A 672 -10.13 31.93 -28.59
CA GLN A 672 -10.06 31.87 -30.04
C GLN A 672 -9.04 30.84 -30.53
N ILE A 673 -9.38 30.12 -31.60
CA ILE A 673 -8.46 29.25 -32.34
C ILE A 673 -8.02 30.03 -33.59
N VAL A 674 -6.74 30.39 -33.68
CA VAL A 674 -6.19 31.32 -34.69
C VAL A 674 -5.31 30.55 -35.67
N ASN A 675 -5.55 30.69 -36.97
CA ASN A 675 -4.70 30.10 -38.00
C ASN A 675 -3.35 30.80 -38.07
N ASN A 676 -2.26 30.05 -38.10
CA ASN A 676 -0.91 30.62 -38.11
C ASN A 676 -0.51 31.24 -39.45
N ALA A 677 -1.11 30.82 -40.57
CA ALA A 677 -0.81 31.39 -41.88
C ALA A 677 -1.50 32.75 -42.10
N THR A 678 -2.74 32.89 -41.62
CA THR A 678 -3.60 34.03 -41.95
C THR A 678 -3.82 34.99 -40.78
N GLY A 679 -3.55 34.56 -39.54
CA GLY A 679 -3.90 35.30 -38.33
C GLY A 679 -5.41 35.39 -38.07
N LYS A 680 -6.22 34.62 -38.82
CA LYS A 680 -7.69 34.61 -38.74
C LYS A 680 -8.21 33.53 -37.81
N CYS A 681 -9.39 33.74 -37.26
CA CYS A 681 -9.98 32.89 -36.24
C CYS A 681 -10.91 31.85 -36.86
N VAL A 682 -10.97 30.66 -36.26
CA VAL A 682 -12.02 29.68 -36.52
C VAL A 682 -13.36 30.31 -36.11
N ASP A 683 -14.27 30.39 -37.07
CA ASP A 683 -15.52 31.14 -36.98
C ASP A 683 -16.72 30.26 -37.32
N ARG A 684 -17.81 30.44 -36.57
CA ARG A 684 -19.13 29.90 -36.92
C ARG A 684 -19.78 30.87 -37.89
N ALA A 685 -19.94 30.46 -39.15
CA ALA A 685 -20.41 31.34 -40.21
C ALA A 685 -21.72 32.04 -39.84
N GLY A 686 -21.72 33.38 -39.90
CA GLY A 686 -22.86 34.21 -39.54
C GLY A 686 -23.27 34.14 -38.06
N GLY A 687 -22.42 33.60 -37.19
CA GLY A 687 -22.74 33.36 -35.77
C GLY A 687 -23.73 32.22 -35.53
N GLY A 688 -23.95 31.35 -36.52
CA GLY A 688 -24.95 30.28 -36.43
C GLY A 688 -24.73 29.29 -35.28
N THR A 689 -25.84 28.81 -34.72
CA THR A 689 -25.88 27.79 -33.66
C THR A 689 -26.69 26.57 -34.06
N ALA A 690 -27.14 26.44 -35.30
CA ALA A 690 -27.90 25.28 -35.77
C ALA A 690 -26.96 24.15 -36.24
N ASN A 691 -27.45 22.90 -36.24
CA ASN A 691 -26.75 21.78 -36.88
C ASN A 691 -26.53 22.09 -38.37
N GLY A 692 -25.35 21.77 -38.89
CA GLY A 692 -24.95 22.09 -40.25
C GLY A 692 -24.38 23.50 -40.43
N THR A 693 -24.29 24.31 -39.36
CA THR A 693 -23.63 25.63 -39.44
C THR A 693 -22.19 25.46 -39.93
N ALA A 694 -21.85 26.17 -40.99
CA ALA A 694 -20.53 26.17 -41.59
C ALA A 694 -19.45 26.68 -40.62
N VAL A 695 -18.36 25.93 -40.42
CA VAL A 695 -17.14 26.43 -39.77
C VAL A 695 -16.11 26.93 -40.79
N GLN A 696 -15.71 28.19 -40.67
CA GLN A 696 -14.85 28.90 -41.62
C GLN A 696 -13.72 29.62 -40.88
N GLN A 697 -12.84 30.32 -41.61
CA GLN A 697 -12.01 31.35 -40.99
C GLN A 697 -12.59 32.75 -41.24
N TRP A 698 -12.37 33.65 -40.28
CA TRP A 698 -12.73 35.06 -40.41
C TRP A 698 -11.77 35.95 -39.61
N THR A 699 -11.65 37.22 -40.01
CA THR A 699 -10.90 38.24 -39.26
C THR A 699 -11.29 38.21 -37.79
N CYS A 700 -10.32 37.97 -36.91
CA CYS A 700 -10.57 37.74 -35.50
C CYS A 700 -11.28 38.93 -34.83
N ALA A 701 -12.36 38.65 -34.11
CA ALA A 701 -13.08 39.60 -33.27
C ALA A 701 -13.52 38.93 -31.96
N ASN A 702 -13.63 39.72 -30.88
CA ASN A 702 -14.04 39.23 -29.56
C ASN A 702 -15.57 39.05 -29.50
N VAL A 703 -16.09 38.15 -30.33
CA VAL A 703 -17.51 37.82 -30.43
C VAL A 703 -17.71 36.32 -30.15
N PRO A 704 -18.89 35.91 -29.61
CA PRO A 704 -19.14 34.52 -29.29
C PRO A 704 -18.96 33.57 -30.48
N ALA A 705 -19.17 34.04 -31.72
CA ALA A 705 -19.01 33.25 -32.94
C ALA A 705 -17.61 32.62 -33.12
N MET A 706 -16.58 33.22 -32.51
CA MET A 706 -15.17 32.80 -32.59
C MET A 706 -14.61 32.27 -31.27
N THR A 707 -15.46 32.12 -30.25
CA THR A 707 -15.08 31.53 -28.96
C THR A 707 -15.32 30.03 -29.00
N TRP A 708 -14.25 29.26 -28.74
CA TRP A 708 -14.26 27.81 -28.73
C TRP A 708 -13.73 27.31 -27.40
N THR A 709 -14.33 26.23 -26.92
CA THR A 709 -13.84 25.48 -25.76
C THR A 709 -13.24 24.16 -26.23
N ILE A 710 -11.97 23.92 -25.90
CA ILE A 710 -11.29 22.65 -26.10
C ILE A 710 -11.19 21.97 -24.74
N ASP A 711 -11.94 20.90 -24.54
CA ASP A 711 -11.97 20.10 -23.31
C ASP A 711 -11.76 18.62 -23.66
N GLY A 712 -10.63 18.07 -23.24
CA GLY A 712 -10.16 16.76 -23.73
C GLY A 712 -10.06 16.73 -25.25
N GLN A 713 -10.85 15.88 -25.90
CA GLN A 713 -10.91 15.76 -27.36
C GLN A 713 -12.09 16.52 -27.97
N ALA A 714 -12.95 17.14 -27.16
CA ALA A 714 -14.11 17.88 -27.64
C ALA A 714 -13.70 19.32 -27.97
N VAL A 715 -14.06 19.79 -29.17
CA VAL A 715 -13.92 21.19 -29.59
C VAL A 715 -15.34 21.73 -29.77
N THR A 716 -15.76 22.64 -28.90
CA THR A 716 -17.17 23.07 -28.80
C THR A 716 -17.33 24.58 -28.95
N SER A 717 -18.46 24.99 -29.51
CA SER A 717 -18.87 26.40 -29.57
C SER A 717 -20.39 26.49 -29.76
N GLY A 718 -21.04 27.42 -29.03
CA GLY A 718 -22.49 27.60 -29.09
C GLY A 718 -23.31 26.37 -28.68
N GLY A 719 -22.79 25.55 -27.76
CA GLY A 719 -23.43 24.31 -27.29
C GLY A 719 -23.34 23.13 -28.27
N LYS A 720 -22.52 23.23 -29.32
CA LYS A 720 -22.32 22.20 -30.35
C LYS A 720 -20.86 21.84 -30.52
N CYS A 721 -20.62 20.69 -31.13
CA CYS A 721 -19.30 20.14 -31.38
C CYS A 721 -18.83 20.44 -32.82
N LEU A 722 -17.53 20.65 -32.99
CA LEU A 722 -16.88 20.67 -34.30
C LEU A 722 -16.91 19.25 -34.88
N ASP A 723 -17.63 19.06 -35.98
CA ASP A 723 -17.88 17.75 -36.58
C ASP A 723 -17.49 17.73 -38.05
N THR A 724 -17.23 16.53 -38.58
CA THR A 724 -17.02 16.31 -40.01
C THR A 724 -18.36 15.95 -40.67
N VAL A 725 -18.69 16.59 -41.80
CA VAL A 725 -20.01 16.41 -42.45
C VAL A 725 -20.27 14.94 -42.73
N SER A 726 -21.41 14.42 -42.24
CA SER A 726 -21.80 13.00 -42.33
C SER A 726 -20.78 12.01 -41.74
N GLY A 727 -19.89 12.49 -40.85
CA GLY A 727 -18.78 11.71 -40.31
C GLY A 727 -17.77 11.27 -41.38
N GLY A 728 -17.66 12.01 -42.49
CA GLY A 728 -16.76 11.69 -43.59
C GLY A 728 -15.28 11.76 -43.18
N THR A 729 -14.44 10.97 -43.85
CA THR A 729 -13.01 10.81 -43.51
C THR A 729 -12.07 11.19 -44.65
N ALA A 730 -12.56 11.46 -45.85
CA ALA A 730 -11.74 11.77 -47.03
C ALA A 730 -11.20 13.21 -47.01
N ASN A 731 -10.08 13.44 -47.69
CA ASN A 731 -9.60 14.79 -48.01
C ASN A 731 -10.70 15.60 -48.69
N GLY A 732 -10.90 16.86 -48.27
CA GLY A 732 -11.96 17.72 -48.78
C GLY A 732 -13.30 17.59 -48.03
N THR A 733 -13.41 16.67 -47.05
CA THR A 733 -14.60 16.60 -46.20
C THR A 733 -14.72 17.89 -45.38
N ARG A 734 -15.82 18.64 -45.57
CA ARG A 734 -16.05 19.90 -44.83
C ARG A 734 -16.32 19.65 -43.35
N VAL A 735 -15.99 20.64 -42.52
CA VAL A 735 -16.42 20.67 -41.11
C VAL A 735 -17.60 21.62 -40.89
N HIS A 736 -18.41 21.30 -39.89
CA HIS A 736 -19.62 22.01 -39.48
C HIS A 736 -19.84 21.90 -37.97
N LEU A 737 -20.81 22.63 -37.44
CA LEU A 737 -21.33 22.37 -36.10
C LEU A 737 -22.41 21.29 -36.14
N TRP A 738 -22.36 20.41 -35.15
CA TRP A 738 -23.39 19.40 -34.92
C TRP A 738 -23.61 19.16 -33.43
N ASP A 739 -24.77 18.62 -33.07
CA ASP A 739 -25.06 18.19 -31.71
C ASP A 739 -23.97 17.22 -31.21
N CYS A 740 -23.50 17.46 -29.99
CA CYS A 740 -22.48 16.62 -29.38
C CYS A 740 -23.06 15.24 -29.06
N GLY A 741 -22.62 14.23 -29.80
CA GLY A 741 -22.99 12.82 -29.62
C GLY A 741 -21.82 11.92 -29.20
N GLY A 742 -20.62 12.49 -29.04
CA GLY A 742 -19.42 11.78 -28.61
C GLY A 742 -18.76 10.92 -29.69
N TRP A 743 -19.25 10.97 -30.93
CA TRP A 743 -18.69 10.20 -32.05
C TRP A 743 -17.25 10.64 -32.39
N ASP A 744 -16.43 9.71 -32.89
CA ASP A 744 -15.04 9.98 -33.28
C ASP A 744 -14.90 11.11 -34.33
N SER A 745 -15.95 11.40 -35.12
CA SER A 745 -15.96 12.52 -36.06
C SER A 745 -15.97 13.89 -35.37
N GLN A 746 -16.33 13.93 -34.09
CA GLN A 746 -16.39 15.12 -33.24
C GLN A 746 -15.18 15.25 -32.31
N GLN A 747 -14.29 14.27 -32.32
CA GLN A 747 -13.12 14.22 -31.46
C GLN A 747 -11.90 14.74 -32.23
N TRP A 748 -11.22 15.72 -31.65
CA TRP A 748 -10.06 16.39 -32.22
C TRP A 748 -8.92 16.42 -31.20
N VAL A 749 -7.77 15.93 -31.62
CA VAL A 749 -6.56 15.90 -30.81
C VAL A 749 -5.61 16.99 -31.31
N ARG A 750 -5.38 17.99 -30.46
CA ARG A 750 -4.36 19.00 -30.72
C ARG A 750 -2.98 18.34 -30.66
N GLN A 751 -2.21 18.49 -31.72
CA GLN A 751 -0.85 18.00 -31.83
C GLN A 751 0.15 19.07 -31.37
N SER A 752 1.39 18.65 -31.06
CA SER A 752 2.46 19.54 -30.61
C SER A 752 2.89 20.55 -31.67
N ASP A 753 2.69 20.25 -32.96
CA ASP A 753 2.98 21.14 -34.09
C ASP A 753 1.90 22.21 -34.35
N GLY A 754 0.87 22.25 -33.50
CA GLY A 754 -0.26 23.18 -33.59
C GLY A 754 -1.40 22.69 -34.50
N THR A 755 -1.30 21.50 -35.09
CA THR A 755 -2.42 20.95 -35.88
C THR A 755 -3.54 20.42 -34.97
N LEU A 756 -4.78 20.41 -35.47
CA LEU A 756 -5.93 19.76 -34.84
C LEU A 756 -6.27 18.50 -35.65
N LYS A 757 -5.93 17.32 -35.14
CA LYS A 757 -6.12 16.04 -35.83
C LYS A 757 -7.43 15.39 -35.42
N ASN A 758 -8.30 15.11 -36.38
CA ASN A 758 -9.56 14.40 -36.13
C ASN A 758 -9.30 12.92 -35.85
N VAL A 759 -9.95 12.38 -34.80
CA VAL A 759 -9.76 11.00 -34.35
C VAL A 759 -10.23 10.00 -35.39
N LYS A 760 -11.43 10.17 -35.95
CA LYS A 760 -12.02 9.23 -36.93
C LYS A 760 -11.23 9.10 -38.22
N SER A 761 -10.77 10.23 -38.76
CA SER A 761 -10.14 10.29 -40.08
C SER A 761 -8.61 10.21 -40.05
N GLY A 762 -8.00 10.53 -38.91
CA GLY A 762 -6.56 10.71 -38.81
C GLY A 762 -6.02 11.93 -39.58
N ARG A 763 -6.89 12.82 -40.05
CA ARG A 763 -6.57 14.02 -40.86
C ARG A 763 -6.64 15.29 -40.04
N CYS A 764 -6.02 16.36 -40.52
CA CYS A 764 -5.91 17.63 -39.83
C CYS A 764 -6.98 18.63 -40.29
N LEU A 765 -7.42 19.49 -39.37
CA LEU A 765 -8.23 20.66 -39.70
C LEU A 765 -7.41 21.64 -40.54
N ASP A 766 -7.91 21.94 -41.74
CA ASP A 766 -7.20 22.74 -42.74
C ASP A 766 -8.11 23.84 -43.30
N VAL A 767 -7.50 24.95 -43.74
CA VAL A 767 -8.19 26.00 -44.49
C VAL A 767 -8.25 25.60 -45.96
N TYR A 768 -9.45 25.54 -46.55
CA TYR A 768 -9.63 25.12 -47.94
C TYR A 768 -8.70 25.87 -48.91
N GLN A 769 -7.87 25.13 -49.63
CA GLN A 769 -6.84 25.62 -50.57
C GLN A 769 -5.83 26.62 -49.95
N GLY A 770 -5.68 26.64 -48.62
CA GLY A 770 -4.83 27.61 -47.92
C GLY A 770 -5.25 29.07 -48.16
N SER A 771 -6.53 29.30 -48.51
CA SER A 771 -7.04 30.64 -48.82
C SER A 771 -6.81 31.61 -47.65
N THR A 772 -6.54 32.88 -47.95
CA THR A 772 -6.39 33.95 -46.96
C THR A 772 -7.66 34.78 -46.79
N ALA A 773 -8.72 34.50 -47.56
CA ALA A 773 -9.97 35.26 -47.56
C ALA A 773 -10.83 34.98 -46.31
N ASP A 774 -11.60 35.99 -45.88
CA ASP A 774 -12.69 35.79 -44.92
C ASP A 774 -13.77 34.91 -45.56
N GLY A 775 -14.32 33.99 -44.76
CA GLY A 775 -15.34 33.04 -45.24
C GLY A 775 -14.77 31.78 -45.88
N ALA A 776 -13.44 31.60 -45.94
CA ALA A 776 -12.86 30.36 -46.43
C ALA A 776 -13.24 29.19 -45.50
N ARG A 777 -13.84 28.14 -46.07
CA ARG A 777 -14.35 26.99 -45.33
C ARG A 777 -13.19 26.17 -44.75
N LEU A 778 -13.41 25.57 -43.58
CA LEU A 778 -12.49 24.57 -43.05
C LEU A 778 -12.90 23.16 -43.50
N HIS A 779 -11.92 22.29 -43.69
CA HIS A 779 -12.10 20.91 -44.13
C HIS A 779 -11.04 19.98 -43.55
N LEU A 780 -11.22 18.67 -43.75
CA LEU A 780 -10.19 17.67 -43.51
C LEU A 780 -9.19 17.63 -44.65
N TRP A 781 -7.92 17.58 -44.31
CA TRP A 781 -6.86 17.26 -45.25
C TRP A 781 -5.75 16.46 -44.54
N ASP A 782 -5.05 15.60 -45.26
CA ASP A 782 -3.92 14.83 -44.71
C ASP A 782 -2.96 15.75 -43.96
N CYS A 783 -2.42 15.32 -42.83
CA CYS A 783 -1.51 16.17 -42.04
C CYS A 783 -0.17 16.29 -42.77
N GLY A 784 0.13 17.46 -43.34
CA GLY A 784 1.32 17.67 -44.18
C GLY A 784 2.21 18.83 -43.73
N GLY A 785 1.97 19.38 -42.54
CA GLY A 785 2.81 20.40 -41.93
C GLY A 785 2.67 21.81 -42.52
N TRP A 786 1.69 22.04 -43.39
CA TRP A 786 1.41 23.36 -43.97
C TRP A 786 0.87 24.35 -42.92
N ALA A 787 1.19 25.62 -43.10
CA ALA A 787 0.74 26.67 -42.17
C ALA A 787 -0.79 26.81 -42.11
N SER A 788 -1.51 26.43 -43.18
CA SER A 788 -2.98 26.38 -43.22
C SER A 788 -3.59 25.37 -42.24
N GLN A 789 -2.80 24.42 -41.71
CA GLN A 789 -3.21 23.41 -40.75
C GLN A 789 -2.81 23.72 -39.31
N ARG A 790 -2.04 24.79 -39.08
CA ARG A 790 -1.47 25.12 -37.76
C ARG A 790 -2.30 26.18 -37.07
N TRP A 791 -2.65 25.91 -35.81
CA TRP A 791 -3.56 26.70 -35.01
C TRP A 791 -2.96 27.08 -33.65
N THR A 792 -3.01 28.37 -33.35
CA THR A 792 -2.64 28.93 -32.04
C THR A 792 -3.90 29.19 -31.22
N LEU A 793 -3.85 28.84 -29.94
CA LEU A 793 -4.93 29.10 -29.00
C LEU A 793 -4.70 30.46 -28.32
N ARG A 794 -5.67 31.37 -28.40
CA ARG A 794 -5.63 32.71 -27.79
C ARG A 794 -6.78 32.86 -26.81
N ALA A 795 -6.47 32.96 -25.52
CA ALA A 795 -7.46 33.20 -24.46
C ALA A 795 -8.09 34.58 -24.59
#